data_AF-A0A0N8KDC9-F1
#
_entry.id   AF-A0A0N8KDC9-F1
#
_cell.length_a   1.000
_cell.length_b   1.000
_cell.length_c   1.000
_cell.angle_alpha   90.00
_cell.angle_beta   90.00
_cell.angle_gamma   90.00
#
_symmetry.space_group_name_H-M   'P 1'
#
loop_
_entity.id
_entity.type
_entity.pdbx_description
1 polymer ?
#
loop_
_entity_poly.entity_id
_entity_poly.type
_entity_poly.pdbx_seq_one_letter_code
_entity_poly.pdbx_strand_id
1 'polypeptide(L)'
;MTPKASDENPSPGTRPGDADAVSNPTPEALAQTVDAEVITSNQRVFTGRMGLFVALACILYTGFHIGAMNGVHTLITDALGLPSIDLTEPWRYRLAHVAGGLALGFLLFGARSLPESGADTPLGLIEKGLVALGGAAIMLATVQLGLMWATGDLIETGAPADKHVLAFGYPLVVGTCITLVASWMAPARGKGRISLADTLLAVAAVTAGAYIILHADFLRTRAQVFPHPNDMWAAIAGIILILELTRRLAGLALVIIVAVFIAYGFLGPWLPGVLNHRGYAPARFFAFIYTDNGILGPTTAISSTYIILFITFAAFLQASRVGEYFVNFAFAAAGGARGGPAKVAVFASGLMGMINGTSAGNVVSTGSLTIPLMKKVGYKPQTAASVEAAASSGGQILPPIMGAGAFIMAEITGIAYRDIVIAAIIPAILYFVSVFLMVDKEAIKKGMRGLPRSELPEFSALARRAFLFIPIVILIGALFMGYSVIRAGTLAMGAAAVVSWLTPYRMLGREILYALEIAARMSLQLVAVCAAAGVIVGVIALTGIGVRFSSLLLGFAGQSQLLALVFAMLVSIVLGMGMPTTAAYAVAAAVIAPGLVRMGIEPLTAHFFVFYYAVMSAITPPVALAAYAGAAIAQADPMKTSVESFKIGLAAFVVPFMFFYSEPMLMQGAWHEILHVFVTALFGIYLMVSAVQGWMFGPLNRVLRILTFIGALGMIAGGWTSDLLGLAVAAFVFAVQKRLLTARNAARGLD
;
A
#
# COMPACT_ATOMS: atom_id res chain seq x y z
N MET A 1 -47.57 13.97 -24.81
CA MET A 1 -47.50 15.41 -25.11
C MET A 1 -46.04 15.80 -25.22
N THR A 2 -45.53 15.85 -26.45
CA THR A 2 -44.29 16.55 -26.84
C THR A 2 -44.57 18.05 -26.94
N PRO A 3 -43.56 18.91 -26.71
CA PRO A 3 -42.83 19.55 -27.84
C PRO A 3 -41.35 19.85 -27.47
N LYS A 4 -40.40 20.25 -28.32
CA LYS A 4 -40.20 20.41 -29.78
C LYS A 4 -38.68 20.55 -29.95
N ALA A 5 -38.11 19.99 -31.02
CA ALA A 5 -36.78 20.31 -31.51
C ALA A 5 -36.85 21.51 -32.47
N SER A 6 -35.75 22.25 -32.63
CA SER A 6 -35.48 23.07 -33.81
C SER A 6 -33.98 23.11 -34.13
N ASP A 7 -33.71 22.64 -35.35
CA ASP A 7 -32.52 22.57 -36.20
C ASP A 7 -31.43 23.65 -36.12
N GLU A 8 -30.20 23.25 -36.43
CA GLU A 8 -29.33 23.96 -37.39
C GLU A 8 -28.32 22.99 -38.08
N ASN A 9 -28.04 23.28 -39.36
CA ASN A 9 -27.51 22.45 -40.46
C ASN A 9 -26.16 21.71 -40.29
N PRO A 10 -25.94 20.60 -41.04
CA PRO A 10 -24.62 19.99 -41.22
C PRO A 10 -23.84 20.66 -42.37
N SER A 11 -22.52 20.82 -42.19
CA SER A 11 -21.59 21.20 -43.25
C SER A 11 -21.34 20.04 -44.23
N PRO A 12 -21.24 20.29 -45.55
CA PRO A 12 -21.08 19.23 -46.55
C PRO A 12 -19.59 18.92 -46.73
N GLY A 13 -19.15 17.70 -46.43
CA GLY A 13 -17.73 17.36 -46.65
C GLY A 13 -17.23 15.95 -46.33
N THR A 14 -18.03 15.03 -45.80
CA THR A 14 -17.55 13.67 -45.50
C THR A 14 -18.23 12.64 -46.41
N ARG A 15 -17.43 12.03 -47.29
CA ARG A 15 -17.85 10.86 -48.07
C ARG A 15 -18.14 9.72 -47.08
N PRO A 16 -19.22 8.93 -47.28
CA PRO A 16 -19.49 7.75 -46.46
C PRO A 16 -18.47 6.67 -46.84
N GLY A 17 -17.38 6.58 -46.08
CA GLY A 17 -16.27 5.66 -46.32
C GLY A 17 -15.18 5.67 -45.24
N ASP A 18 -15.06 6.73 -44.43
CA ASP A 18 -14.00 6.86 -43.41
C ASP A 18 -14.45 6.53 -41.96
N ALA A 19 -15.58 5.83 -41.79
CA ALA A 19 -16.09 5.48 -40.45
C ALA A 19 -15.53 4.17 -39.85
N ASP A 20 -14.72 3.39 -40.58
CA ASP A 20 -14.26 2.07 -40.15
C ASP A 20 -12.72 1.91 -40.11
N ALA A 21 -12.02 2.91 -39.58
CA ALA A 21 -10.61 2.78 -39.20
C ALA A 21 -10.34 3.49 -37.87
N VAL A 22 -10.94 2.99 -36.78
CA VAL A 22 -10.35 3.19 -35.45
C VAL A 22 -9.05 2.41 -35.46
N SER A 23 -7.95 3.07 -35.84
CA SER A 23 -6.61 2.50 -35.76
C SER A 23 -6.41 2.02 -34.33
N ASN A 24 -6.28 0.70 -34.14
CA ASN A 24 -5.96 0.16 -32.82
C ASN A 24 -4.67 0.85 -32.34
N PRO A 25 -4.65 1.45 -31.14
CA PRO A 25 -3.43 2.03 -30.62
C PRO A 25 -2.36 0.94 -30.56
N THR A 26 -1.16 1.26 -31.04
CA THR A 26 -0.01 0.35 -30.96
C THR A 26 0.26 0.00 -29.49
N PRO A 27 0.90 -1.14 -29.19
CA PRO A 27 1.29 -1.50 -27.82
C PRO A 27 2.08 -0.40 -27.11
N GLU A 28 2.90 0.34 -27.87
CA GLU A 28 3.61 1.51 -27.39
C GLU A 28 2.64 2.65 -26.97
N ALA A 29 1.61 2.95 -27.78
CA ALA A 29 0.59 3.92 -27.40
C ALA A 29 -0.26 3.47 -26.19
N LEU A 30 -0.44 2.16 -26.02
CA LEU A 30 -1.15 1.56 -24.90
C LEU A 30 -0.37 1.60 -23.57
N ALA A 31 0.97 1.52 -23.62
CA ALA A 31 1.82 1.56 -22.42
C ALA A 31 2.02 2.99 -21.88
N GLN A 32 1.80 4.03 -22.68
CA GLN A 32 2.01 5.44 -22.31
C GLN A 32 1.15 5.91 -21.12
N THR A 33 0.03 5.23 -20.83
CA THR A 33 -0.86 5.59 -19.71
C THR A 33 -0.44 4.99 -18.37
N VAL A 34 0.54 4.09 -18.36
CA VAL A 34 0.95 3.36 -17.14
C VAL A 34 1.66 4.29 -16.15
N ASP A 35 2.47 5.21 -16.66
CA ASP A 35 3.18 6.23 -15.88
C ASP A 35 2.34 7.50 -15.65
N ALA A 36 1.10 7.56 -16.16
CA ALA A 36 0.23 8.71 -15.96
C ALA A 36 -0.31 8.76 -14.53
N GLU A 37 -0.38 9.95 -13.94
CA GLU A 37 -0.95 10.14 -12.60
C GLU A 37 -2.43 9.73 -12.60
N VAL A 38 -2.77 8.75 -11.75
CA VAL A 38 -4.14 8.31 -11.55
C VAL A 38 -4.83 9.29 -10.59
N ILE A 39 -5.65 10.18 -11.14
CA ILE A 39 -6.40 11.15 -10.35
C ILE A 39 -7.63 10.46 -9.73
N THR A 40 -7.72 10.44 -8.40
CA THR A 40 -8.89 9.87 -7.72
C THR A 40 -10.13 10.77 -7.85
N SER A 41 -11.32 10.22 -7.64
CA SER A 41 -12.58 10.97 -7.79
C SER A 41 -12.68 12.19 -6.85
N ASN A 42 -12.00 12.17 -5.71
CA ASN A 42 -11.97 13.26 -4.73
C ASN A 42 -10.69 14.11 -4.77
N GLN A 43 -9.77 13.84 -5.70
CA GLN A 43 -8.53 14.61 -5.83
C GLN A 43 -8.74 15.89 -6.64
N ARG A 44 -8.18 16.99 -6.13
CA ARG A 44 -8.17 18.28 -6.81
C ARG A 44 -7.04 18.36 -7.83
N VAL A 45 -7.33 19.06 -8.92
CA VAL A 45 -6.41 19.29 -10.03
C VAL A 45 -6.35 20.79 -10.25
N PHE A 46 -5.25 21.39 -9.85
CA PHE A 46 -5.06 22.84 -9.91
C PHE A 46 -4.30 23.24 -11.16
N THR A 47 -4.69 24.36 -11.76
CA THR A 47 -4.00 24.99 -12.90
C THR A 47 -3.60 26.42 -12.57
N GLY A 48 -2.70 27.01 -13.36
CA GLY A 48 -2.23 28.38 -13.19
C GLY A 48 -1.49 28.63 -11.87
N ARG A 49 -1.73 29.79 -11.24
CA ARG A 49 -1.02 30.22 -10.02
C ARG A 49 -1.26 29.29 -8.82
N MET A 50 -2.47 28.77 -8.68
CA MET A 50 -2.80 27.83 -7.62
C MET A 50 -2.08 26.49 -7.82
N GLY A 51 -2.00 26.03 -9.07
CA GLY A 51 -1.20 24.86 -9.43
C GLY A 51 0.26 25.03 -9.03
N LEU A 52 0.86 26.18 -9.32
CA LEU A 52 2.24 26.47 -8.92
C LEU A 52 2.43 26.49 -7.39
N PHE A 53 1.50 27.10 -6.64
CA PHE A 53 1.56 27.11 -5.17
C PHE A 53 1.54 25.69 -4.59
N VAL A 54 0.61 24.86 -5.06
CA VAL A 54 0.46 23.48 -4.59
C VAL A 54 1.66 22.63 -5.01
N ALA A 55 2.15 22.78 -6.24
CA ALA A 55 3.35 22.10 -6.71
C ALA A 55 4.57 22.47 -5.85
N LEU A 56 4.78 23.76 -5.56
CA LEU A 56 5.85 24.22 -4.67
C LEU A 56 5.71 23.64 -3.26
N ALA A 57 4.50 23.61 -2.70
CA ALA A 57 4.28 23.04 -1.37
C ALA A 57 4.60 21.53 -1.32
N CYS A 58 4.23 20.78 -2.36
CA CYS A 58 4.60 19.37 -2.54
C CYS A 58 6.12 19.18 -2.68
N ILE A 59 6.77 19.98 -3.53
CA ILE A 59 8.22 19.95 -3.74
C ILE A 59 8.96 20.24 -2.43
N LEU A 60 8.54 21.26 -1.70
CA LEU A 60 9.14 21.62 -0.41
C LEU A 60 8.96 20.50 0.61
N TYR A 61 7.79 19.86 0.64
CA TYR A 61 7.54 18.73 1.52
C TYR A 61 8.47 17.54 1.22
N THR A 62 8.57 17.09 -0.02
CA THR A 62 9.50 16.00 -0.38
C THR A 62 10.96 16.42 -0.19
N GLY A 63 11.31 17.64 -0.61
CA GLY A 63 12.64 18.21 -0.47
C GLY A 63 13.10 18.30 0.98
N PHE A 64 12.20 18.65 1.91
CA PHE A 64 12.46 18.64 3.35
C PHE A 64 12.91 17.25 3.83
N HIS A 65 12.24 16.17 3.42
CA HIS A 65 12.60 14.82 3.85
C HIS A 65 13.93 14.36 3.26
N ILE A 66 14.13 14.55 1.95
CA ILE A 66 15.38 14.19 1.28
C ILE A 66 16.56 14.99 1.87
N GLY A 67 16.37 16.28 2.10
CA GLY A 67 17.35 17.15 2.72
C GLY A 67 17.66 16.76 4.16
N ALA A 68 16.63 16.50 4.98
CA ALA A 68 16.80 16.09 6.37
C ALA A 68 17.62 14.81 6.50
N MET A 69 17.30 13.79 5.69
CA MET A 69 17.99 12.50 5.69
C MET A 69 19.42 12.55 5.17
N ASN A 70 19.75 13.53 4.33
CA ASN A 70 21.10 13.70 3.75
C ASN A 70 21.92 14.78 4.48
N GLY A 71 21.50 15.22 5.67
CA GLY A 71 22.27 16.17 6.48
C GLY A 71 22.20 17.62 6.03
N VAL A 72 21.26 17.98 5.15
CA VAL A 72 21.04 19.36 4.65
C VAL A 72 20.15 20.18 5.60
N HIS A 73 19.60 19.56 6.65
CA HIS A 73 18.70 20.23 7.58
C HIS A 73 19.36 21.40 8.33
N THR A 74 20.67 21.33 8.64
CA THR A 74 21.39 22.41 9.36
C THR A 74 21.33 23.70 8.55
N LEU A 75 21.56 23.61 7.24
CA LEU A 75 21.42 24.71 6.29
C LEU A 75 20.00 25.30 6.26
N ILE A 76 18.96 24.48 6.46
CA ILE A 76 17.55 24.92 6.43
C ILE A 76 17.16 25.62 7.75
N THR A 77 17.50 25.04 8.89
CA THR A 77 17.26 25.67 10.21
C THR A 77 18.03 26.97 10.36
N ASP A 78 19.27 27.01 9.87
CA ASP A 78 20.10 28.22 9.86
C ASP A 78 19.55 29.26 8.88
N ALA A 79 19.11 28.85 7.68
CA ALA A 79 18.53 29.76 6.69
C ALA A 79 17.16 30.33 7.10
N LEU A 80 16.35 29.58 7.86
CA LEU A 80 15.05 30.04 8.36
C LEU A 80 15.16 30.81 9.69
N GLY A 81 16.34 30.91 10.29
CA GLY A 81 16.56 31.64 11.53
C GLY A 81 15.77 31.05 12.72
N LEU A 82 15.56 29.73 12.74
CA LEU A 82 14.84 29.01 13.80
C LEU A 82 15.78 28.08 14.61
N PRO A 83 16.87 28.58 15.22
CA PRO A 83 17.85 27.74 15.91
C PRO A 83 17.29 27.01 17.15
N SER A 84 16.11 27.38 17.65
CA SER A 84 15.43 26.72 18.78
C SER A 84 14.61 25.49 18.36
N ILE A 85 14.28 25.32 17.07
CA ILE A 85 13.51 24.18 16.57
C ILE A 85 14.46 23.22 15.85
N ASP A 86 15.14 22.39 16.63
CA ASP A 86 15.91 21.28 16.09
C ASP A 86 14.99 20.25 15.40
N LEU A 87 14.93 20.29 14.07
CA LEU A 87 14.17 19.35 13.24
C LEU A 87 14.94 18.03 12.97
N THR A 88 16.17 17.89 13.49
CA THR A 88 16.87 16.59 13.54
C THR A 88 16.33 15.70 14.64
N GLU A 89 15.72 16.32 15.65
CA GLU A 89 15.08 15.64 16.74
C GLU A 89 13.92 14.77 16.20
N PRO A 90 13.93 13.45 16.47
CA PRO A 90 12.98 12.52 15.85
C PRO A 90 11.51 12.85 16.08
N TRP A 91 11.11 13.37 17.24
CA TRP A 91 9.71 13.76 17.49
C TRP A 91 9.30 14.93 16.61
N ARG A 92 10.08 16.02 16.62
CA ARG A 92 9.80 17.21 15.82
C ARG A 92 9.81 16.90 14.33
N TYR A 93 10.73 16.06 13.87
CA TYR A 93 10.75 15.56 12.49
C TYR A 93 9.48 14.80 12.11
N ARG A 94 9.09 13.79 12.92
CA ARG A 94 7.90 12.96 12.67
C ARG A 94 6.60 13.78 12.77
N LEU A 95 6.56 14.75 13.67
CA LEU A 95 5.45 15.70 13.80
C LEU A 95 5.33 16.59 12.56
N ALA A 96 6.44 17.13 12.06
CA ALA A 96 6.45 17.92 10.83
C ALA A 96 6.00 17.07 9.62
N HIS A 97 6.47 15.82 9.55
CA HIS A 97 6.02 14.86 8.53
C HIS A 97 4.50 14.65 8.56
N VAL A 98 3.93 14.35 9.73
CA VAL A 98 2.48 14.11 9.88
C VAL A 98 1.68 15.39 9.65
N ALA A 99 2.02 16.50 10.31
CA ALA A 99 1.28 17.76 10.19
C ALA A 99 1.33 18.32 8.76
N GLY A 100 2.50 18.29 8.11
CA GLY A 100 2.67 18.70 6.72
C GLY A 100 1.89 17.80 5.74
N GLY A 101 1.95 16.48 5.95
CA GLY A 101 1.19 15.52 5.14
C GLY A 101 -0.33 15.68 5.33
N LEU A 102 -0.79 15.94 6.55
CA LEU A 102 -2.20 16.26 6.83
C LEU A 102 -2.64 17.53 6.11
N ALA A 103 -1.87 18.61 6.25
CA ALA A 103 -2.16 19.89 5.62
C ALA A 103 -2.25 19.78 4.09
N LEU A 104 -1.23 19.19 3.45
CA LEU A 104 -1.25 18.94 2.00
C LEU A 104 -2.41 18.03 1.59
N GLY A 105 -2.69 16.98 2.37
CA GLY A 105 -3.80 16.07 2.15
C GLY A 105 -5.15 16.77 2.12
N PHE A 106 -5.44 17.65 3.08
CA PHE A 106 -6.68 18.42 3.09
C PHE A 106 -6.78 19.39 1.90
N LEU A 107 -5.67 20.03 1.53
CA LEU A 107 -5.64 20.92 0.36
C LEU A 107 -5.87 20.15 -0.95
N LEU A 108 -5.33 18.94 -1.08
CA LEU A 108 -5.37 18.14 -2.31
C LEU A 108 -6.62 17.25 -2.45
N PHE A 109 -7.21 16.80 -1.34
CA PHE A 109 -8.30 15.82 -1.38
C PHE A 109 -9.57 16.34 -0.69
N GLY A 110 -10.66 16.34 -1.45
CA GLY A 110 -11.99 16.67 -0.96
C GLY A 110 -12.57 15.57 -0.07
N ALA A 111 -13.50 15.96 0.81
CA ALA A 111 -14.22 15.01 1.67
C ALA A 111 -15.09 14.01 0.91
N ARG A 112 -15.52 14.36 -0.31
CA ARG A 112 -16.37 13.58 -1.21
C ARG A 112 -15.82 13.65 -2.64
N SER A 113 -16.33 12.79 -3.53
CA SER A 113 -16.03 12.87 -4.97
C SER A 113 -16.38 14.25 -5.52
N LEU A 114 -15.46 14.82 -6.30
CA LEU A 114 -15.58 16.14 -6.89
C LEU A 114 -16.22 16.02 -8.28
N PRO A 115 -17.21 16.88 -8.61
CA PRO A 115 -17.83 16.89 -9.94
C PRO A 115 -16.80 17.19 -11.04
N GLU A 116 -16.97 16.59 -12.21
CA GLU A 116 -16.16 16.92 -13.39
C GLU A 116 -16.59 18.25 -14.04
N SER A 117 -17.89 18.58 -13.98
CA SER A 117 -18.40 19.86 -14.47
C SER A 117 -18.20 20.95 -13.42
N GLY A 118 -17.50 22.03 -13.80
CA GLY A 118 -17.16 23.17 -12.94
C GLY A 118 -18.33 24.08 -12.55
N ALA A 119 -19.51 23.51 -12.31
CA ALA A 119 -20.66 24.27 -11.83
C ALA A 119 -20.46 24.65 -10.36
N ASP A 120 -19.83 25.81 -10.13
CA ASP A 120 -19.70 26.44 -8.82
C ASP A 120 -21.09 26.90 -8.35
N THR A 121 -21.78 26.04 -7.62
CA THR A 121 -23.01 26.45 -6.95
C THR A 121 -22.61 27.15 -5.63
N PRO A 122 -23.23 28.28 -5.26
CA PRO A 122 -22.78 29.11 -4.14
C PRO A 122 -22.98 28.43 -2.79
N LEU A 123 -22.18 28.83 -1.79
CA LEU A 123 -22.33 28.35 -0.42
C LEU A 123 -23.69 28.76 0.16
N GLY A 124 -24.42 27.80 0.74
CA GLY A 124 -25.65 28.06 1.48
C GLY A 124 -25.37 28.86 2.77
N LEU A 125 -26.40 29.47 3.34
CA LEU A 125 -26.26 30.27 4.58
C LEU A 125 -25.71 29.44 5.75
N ILE A 126 -26.18 28.20 5.90
CA ILE A 126 -25.70 27.27 6.94
C ILE A 126 -24.22 26.95 6.73
N GLU A 127 -23.80 26.69 5.49
CA GLU A 127 -22.41 26.37 5.15
C GLU A 127 -21.49 27.55 5.46
N LYS A 128 -21.89 28.78 5.10
CA LYS A 128 -21.17 30.00 5.44
C LYS A 128 -21.05 30.20 6.95
N GLY A 129 -22.14 29.95 7.69
CA GLY A 129 -22.15 30.02 9.15
C GLY A 129 -21.18 29.04 9.79
N LEU A 130 -21.18 27.78 9.34
CA LEU A 130 -20.26 26.75 9.84
C LEU A 130 -18.79 27.08 9.53
N VAL A 131 -18.48 27.50 8.30
CA VAL A 131 -17.11 27.91 7.92
C VAL A 131 -16.65 29.13 8.73
N ALA A 132 -17.51 30.13 8.92
CA ALA A 132 -17.16 31.32 9.68
C ALA A 132 -16.92 30.99 11.16
N LEU A 133 -17.80 30.21 11.78
CA LEU A 133 -17.69 29.87 13.21
C LEU A 133 -16.54 28.89 13.48
N GLY A 134 -16.39 27.85 12.65
CA GLY A 134 -15.25 26.93 12.73
C GLY A 134 -13.92 27.63 12.45
N GLY A 135 -13.90 28.53 11.45
CA GLY A 135 -12.75 29.35 11.13
C GLY A 135 -12.35 30.29 12.26
N ALA A 136 -13.30 31.00 12.87
CA ALA A 136 -13.03 31.88 14.01
C ALA A 136 -12.40 31.12 15.18
N ALA A 137 -12.91 29.92 15.50
CA ALA A 137 -12.39 29.09 16.58
C ALA A 137 -10.97 28.55 16.29
N ILE A 138 -10.72 28.07 15.06
CA ILE A 138 -9.38 27.61 14.64
C ILE A 138 -8.39 28.77 14.65
N MET A 139 -8.79 29.94 14.15
CA MET A 139 -7.92 31.12 14.14
C MET A 139 -7.63 31.62 15.55
N LEU A 140 -8.60 31.58 16.46
CA LEU A 140 -8.38 31.91 17.88
C LEU A 140 -7.29 31.00 18.48
N ALA A 141 -7.40 29.68 18.29
CA ALA A 141 -6.40 28.74 18.76
C ALA A 141 -5.02 28.96 18.11
N THR A 142 -5.01 29.27 16.81
CA THR A 142 -3.77 29.49 16.05
C THR A 142 -3.06 30.77 16.51
N VAL A 143 -3.81 31.86 16.72
CA VAL A 143 -3.28 33.11 17.27
C VAL A 143 -2.79 32.89 18.70
N GLN A 144 -3.55 32.18 19.53
CA GLN A 144 -3.13 31.87 20.90
C GLN A 144 -1.81 31.07 20.91
N LEU A 145 -1.66 30.10 20.01
CA LEU A 145 -0.41 29.36 19.87
C LEU A 145 0.76 30.26 19.43
N GLY A 146 0.52 31.16 18.47
CA GLY A 146 1.50 32.15 18.05
C GLY A 146 1.92 33.08 19.18
N LEU A 147 0.98 33.49 20.05
CA LEU A 147 1.25 34.27 21.24
C LEU A 147 2.10 33.49 22.25
N MET A 148 1.76 32.23 22.55
CA MET A 148 2.57 31.38 23.43
C MET A 148 4.01 31.27 22.95
N TRP A 149 4.22 31.12 21.63
CA TRP A 149 5.55 31.05 21.05
C TRP A 149 6.29 32.38 21.14
N ALA A 150 5.63 33.49 20.76
CA ALA A 150 6.25 34.82 20.74
C ALA A 150 6.60 35.34 22.14
N THR A 151 5.80 35.03 23.16
CA THR A 151 6.05 35.45 24.54
C THR A 151 6.91 34.46 25.33
N GLY A 152 7.10 33.24 24.82
CA GLY A 152 7.70 32.14 25.55
C GLY A 152 6.80 31.56 26.65
N ASP A 153 5.53 31.98 26.75
CA ASP A 153 4.56 31.53 27.75
C ASP A 153 3.98 30.13 27.42
N LEU A 154 4.88 29.17 27.22
CA LEU A 154 4.55 27.78 26.96
C LEU A 154 3.95 27.11 28.21
N ILE A 155 3.33 25.95 28.01
CA ILE A 155 2.71 25.16 29.08
C ILE A 155 3.77 24.18 29.60
N GLU A 156 4.64 24.67 30.48
CA GLU A 156 5.64 23.86 31.17
C GLU A 156 5.01 22.83 32.11
N THR A 157 5.79 21.84 32.58
CA THR A 157 5.30 20.75 33.43
C THR A 157 4.68 21.22 34.76
N GLY A 158 5.08 22.38 35.29
CA GLY A 158 4.54 22.97 36.53
C GLY A 158 3.42 24.00 36.32
N ALA A 159 2.98 24.24 35.09
CA ALA A 159 1.94 25.23 34.81
C ALA A 159 0.57 24.84 35.41
N PRO A 160 -0.38 25.78 35.59
CA PRO A 160 -1.76 25.44 35.92
C PRO A 160 -2.40 24.53 34.86
N ALA A 161 -3.24 23.57 35.29
CA ALA A 161 -3.87 22.60 34.41
C ALA A 161 -4.78 23.24 33.34
N ASP A 162 -5.43 24.35 33.69
CA ASP A 162 -6.40 25.09 32.89
C ASP A 162 -5.78 26.21 32.05
N LYS A 163 -4.48 26.48 32.19
CA LYS A 163 -3.76 27.53 31.46
C LYS A 163 -4.06 27.42 29.98
N HIS A 164 -4.57 28.49 29.36
CA HIS A 164 -4.91 28.58 27.92
C HIS A 164 -5.98 27.62 27.38
N VAL A 165 -6.67 26.81 28.22
CA VAL A 165 -7.68 25.85 27.74
C VAL A 165 -8.83 26.51 26.98
N LEU A 166 -9.29 27.68 27.45
CA LEU A 166 -10.38 28.43 26.82
C LEU A 166 -9.97 29.11 25.49
N ALA A 167 -8.70 29.50 25.36
CA ALA A 167 -8.20 30.23 24.20
C ALA A 167 -7.56 29.32 23.14
N PHE A 168 -7.09 28.13 23.54
CA PHE A 168 -6.42 27.18 22.65
C PHE A 168 -7.15 25.83 22.58
N GLY A 169 -7.28 25.11 23.70
CA GLY A 169 -7.76 23.72 23.72
C GLY A 169 -9.17 23.54 23.16
N TYR A 170 -10.17 24.21 23.75
CA TYR A 170 -11.56 24.12 23.28
C TYR A 170 -11.74 24.70 21.86
N PRO A 171 -11.23 25.91 21.55
CA PRO A 171 -11.40 26.47 20.21
C PRO A 171 -10.80 25.59 19.11
N LEU A 172 -9.64 24.95 19.34
CA LEU A 172 -9.02 24.06 18.37
C LEU A 172 -9.92 22.87 18.05
N VAL A 173 -10.40 22.15 19.06
CA VAL A 173 -11.21 20.92 18.86
C VAL A 173 -12.60 21.25 18.33
N VAL A 174 -13.29 22.23 18.93
CA VAL A 174 -14.63 22.66 18.49
C VAL A 174 -14.55 23.21 17.07
N GLY A 175 -13.57 24.06 16.77
CA GLY A 175 -13.36 24.60 15.44
C GLY A 175 -13.07 23.51 14.40
N THR A 176 -12.22 22.54 14.75
CA THR A 176 -11.94 21.37 13.90
C THR A 176 -13.21 20.58 13.59
N CYS A 177 -14.01 20.24 14.60
CA CYS A 177 -15.26 19.50 14.42
C CYS A 177 -16.26 20.24 13.53
N ILE A 178 -16.43 21.55 13.74
CA ILE A 178 -17.39 22.37 12.99
C ILE A 178 -16.96 22.53 11.53
N THR A 179 -15.67 22.80 11.30
CA THR A 179 -15.11 22.87 9.95
C THR A 179 -15.18 21.52 9.24
N LEU A 180 -15.04 20.41 9.96
CA LEU A 180 -15.17 19.06 9.41
C LEU A 180 -16.62 18.78 8.96
N VAL A 181 -17.61 19.15 9.77
CA VAL A 181 -19.02 19.13 9.35
C VAL A 181 -19.25 20.02 8.13
N ALA A 182 -18.66 21.23 8.10
CA ALA A 182 -18.73 22.12 6.94
C ALA A 182 -18.14 21.48 5.68
N SER A 183 -16.99 20.81 5.79
CA SER A 183 -16.32 20.10 4.69
C SER A 183 -17.17 18.93 4.16
N TRP A 184 -17.89 18.22 5.04
CA TRP A 184 -18.82 17.16 4.65
C TRP A 184 -20.08 17.69 3.97
N MET A 185 -20.66 18.78 4.45
CA MET A 185 -21.89 19.35 3.88
C MET A 185 -21.63 20.07 2.55
N ALA A 186 -20.51 20.78 2.47
CA ALA A 186 -20.15 21.67 1.37
C ALA A 186 -18.78 21.32 0.77
N PRO A 187 -18.56 20.10 0.26
CA PRO A 187 -17.32 19.79 -0.44
C PRO A 187 -17.18 20.74 -1.65
N ALA A 188 -15.96 21.24 -1.90
CA ALA A 188 -15.69 22.11 -3.05
C ALA A 188 -16.33 21.54 -4.33
N ARG A 189 -16.99 22.40 -5.11
CA ARG A 189 -17.89 21.95 -6.18
C ARG A 189 -17.19 21.81 -7.56
N GLY A 190 -15.87 22.04 -7.61
CA GLY A 190 -15.05 21.78 -8.79
C GLY A 190 -13.61 21.37 -8.43
N LYS A 191 -12.97 20.59 -9.32
CA LYS A 191 -11.60 20.07 -9.13
C LYS A 191 -10.52 21.15 -9.03
N GLY A 192 -10.75 22.34 -9.60
CA GLY A 192 -9.76 23.43 -9.68
C GLY A 192 -9.73 24.41 -8.51
N ARG A 193 -10.57 24.25 -7.48
CA ARG A 193 -10.69 25.21 -6.36
C ARG A 193 -10.49 24.54 -5.00
N ILE A 194 -9.79 25.24 -4.10
CA ILE A 194 -9.62 24.82 -2.71
C ILE A 194 -10.89 25.18 -1.93
N SER A 195 -11.42 24.23 -1.15
CA SER A 195 -12.52 24.52 -0.21
C SER A 195 -11.98 25.31 0.98
N LEU A 196 -12.64 26.40 1.37
CA LEU A 196 -12.30 27.12 2.60
C LEU A 196 -12.34 26.21 3.82
N ALA A 197 -13.29 25.28 3.89
CA ALA A 197 -13.36 24.32 4.99
C ALA A 197 -12.10 23.44 5.02
N ASP A 198 -11.61 22.98 3.88
CA ASP A 198 -10.41 22.15 3.84
C ASP A 198 -9.12 22.94 4.09
N THR A 199 -9.07 24.22 3.69
CA THR A 199 -7.98 25.13 4.10
C THR A 199 -7.96 25.28 5.62
N LEU A 200 -9.12 25.46 6.25
CA LEU A 200 -9.21 25.58 7.71
C LEU A 200 -8.82 24.27 8.42
N LEU A 201 -9.15 23.10 7.87
CA LEU A 201 -8.66 21.81 8.40
C LEU A 201 -7.13 21.67 8.25
N ALA A 202 -6.57 22.15 7.14
CA ALA A 202 -5.10 22.21 6.97
C ALA A 202 -4.45 23.12 8.01
N VAL A 203 -5.03 24.30 8.29
CA VAL A 203 -4.57 25.19 9.36
C VAL A 203 -4.69 24.49 10.72
N ALA A 204 -5.81 23.83 11.02
CA ALA A 204 -5.97 23.09 12.28
C ALA A 204 -4.92 21.97 12.45
N ALA A 205 -4.56 21.27 11.37
CA ALA A 205 -3.49 20.26 11.39
C ALA A 205 -2.12 20.85 11.71
N VAL A 206 -1.79 21.99 11.08
CA VAL A 206 -0.56 22.73 11.38
C VAL A 206 -0.58 23.24 12.83
N THR A 207 -1.68 23.80 13.30
CA THR A 207 -1.82 24.32 14.68
C THR A 207 -1.68 23.22 15.73
N ALA A 208 -2.34 22.07 15.53
CA ALA A 208 -2.21 20.92 16.43
C ALA A 208 -0.78 20.36 16.42
N GLY A 209 -0.15 20.21 15.25
CA GLY A 209 1.23 19.74 15.12
C GLY A 209 2.24 20.70 15.73
N ALA A 210 2.11 21.99 15.44
CA ALA A 210 2.98 23.04 15.96
C ALA A 210 2.92 23.14 17.49
N TYR A 211 1.73 22.97 18.09
CA TYR A 211 1.59 22.90 19.54
C TYR A 211 2.48 21.81 20.14
N ILE A 212 2.42 20.60 19.60
CA ILE A 212 3.19 19.46 20.11
C ILE A 212 4.69 19.63 19.84
N ILE A 213 5.07 20.19 18.67
CA ILE A 213 6.48 20.52 18.35
C ILE A 213 7.06 21.50 19.36
N LEU A 214 6.34 22.59 19.65
CA LEU A 214 6.77 23.63 20.58
C LEU A 214 6.82 23.13 22.04
N HIS A 215 5.96 22.18 22.41
CA HIS A 215 5.91 21.62 23.77
C HIS A 215 6.62 20.27 23.89
N ALA A 216 7.37 19.82 22.88
CA ALA A 216 7.96 18.49 22.81
C ALA A 216 8.83 18.15 24.05
N ASP A 217 9.60 19.11 24.55
CA ASP A 217 10.49 18.92 25.69
C ASP A 217 9.71 18.61 26.98
N PHE A 218 8.62 19.34 27.22
CA PHE A 218 7.75 19.11 28.38
C PHE A 218 6.90 17.85 28.21
N LEU A 219 6.34 17.64 27.02
CA LEU A 219 5.47 16.52 26.71
C LEU A 219 6.18 15.17 26.87
N ARG A 220 7.45 15.06 26.47
CA ARG A 220 8.23 13.82 26.62
C ARG A 220 8.34 13.36 28.08
N THR A 221 8.40 14.29 29.02
CA THR A 221 8.50 13.95 30.46
C THR A 221 7.14 13.71 31.10
N ARG A 222 6.09 14.45 30.71
CA ARG A 222 4.79 14.39 31.41
C ARG A 222 3.69 13.57 30.74
N ALA A 223 3.73 13.36 29.42
CA ALA A 223 2.61 12.78 28.66
C ALA A 223 2.21 11.38 29.14
N GLN A 224 3.13 10.62 29.72
CA GLN A 224 2.87 9.26 30.21
C GLN A 224 2.23 9.22 31.62
N VAL A 225 2.44 10.27 32.43
CA VAL A 225 2.12 10.26 33.87
C VAL A 225 1.07 11.32 34.23
N PHE A 226 1.29 12.59 33.84
CA PHE A 226 0.44 13.74 34.19
C PHE A 226 0.27 14.70 33.00
N PRO A 227 -0.48 14.31 31.95
CA PRO A 227 -0.72 15.21 30.82
C PRO A 227 -1.66 16.35 31.19
N HIS A 228 -1.40 17.53 30.63
CA HIS A 228 -2.28 18.67 30.77
C HIS A 228 -3.53 18.53 29.89
N PRO A 229 -4.67 19.14 30.28
CA PRO A 229 -5.85 19.24 29.44
C PRO A 229 -5.59 19.75 28.01
N ASN A 230 -4.69 20.71 27.82
CA ASN A 230 -4.35 21.17 26.46
C ASN A 230 -3.61 20.15 25.62
N ASP A 231 -2.74 19.34 26.23
CA ASP A 231 -2.07 18.22 25.55
C ASP A 231 -3.12 17.25 25.02
N MET A 232 -4.13 16.94 25.85
CA MET A 232 -5.27 16.10 25.46
C MET A 232 -6.07 16.72 24.32
N TRP A 233 -6.45 18.00 24.39
CA TRP A 233 -7.26 18.64 23.35
C TRP A 233 -6.52 18.75 22.01
N ALA A 234 -5.23 19.09 22.02
CA ALA A 234 -4.40 19.07 20.83
C ALA A 234 -4.30 17.67 20.22
N ALA A 235 -4.10 16.64 21.06
CA ALA A 235 -4.05 15.25 20.62
C ALA A 235 -5.40 14.77 20.03
N ILE A 236 -6.53 15.14 20.65
CA ILE A 236 -7.88 14.83 20.14
C ILE A 236 -8.08 15.48 18.76
N ALA A 237 -7.75 16.77 18.62
CA ALA A 237 -7.86 17.46 17.33
C ALA A 237 -7.00 16.75 16.26
N GLY A 238 -5.75 16.43 16.59
CA GLY A 238 -4.84 15.71 15.70
C GLY A 238 -5.38 14.33 15.29
N ILE A 239 -5.91 13.54 16.23
CA ILE A 239 -6.51 12.23 15.94
C ILE A 239 -7.74 12.37 15.03
N ILE A 240 -8.61 13.34 15.27
CA ILE A 240 -9.77 13.61 14.40
C ILE A 240 -9.31 13.93 12.97
N LEU A 241 -8.30 14.78 12.82
CA LEU A 241 -7.74 15.15 11.52
C LEU A 241 -7.08 13.96 10.81
N ILE A 242 -6.33 13.12 11.55
CA ILE A 242 -5.75 11.88 11.04
C ILE A 242 -6.84 10.93 10.53
N LEU A 243 -7.88 10.71 11.33
CA LEU A 243 -8.98 9.81 10.96
C LEU A 243 -9.75 10.33 9.74
N GLU A 244 -10.02 11.64 9.67
CA GLU A 244 -10.71 12.23 8.54
C GLU A 244 -9.87 12.16 7.25
N LEU A 245 -8.57 12.45 7.31
CA LEU A 245 -7.73 12.31 6.10
C LEU A 245 -7.57 10.84 5.70
N THR A 246 -7.45 9.94 6.68
CA THR A 246 -7.44 8.48 6.44
C THR A 246 -8.72 8.04 5.74
N ARG A 247 -9.89 8.55 6.17
CA ARG A 247 -11.17 8.30 5.48
C ARG A 247 -11.14 8.73 4.02
N ARG A 248 -10.57 9.90 3.72
CA ARG A 248 -10.49 10.46 2.36
C ARG A 248 -9.55 9.69 1.44
N LEU A 249 -8.46 9.15 1.98
CA LEU A 249 -7.38 8.53 1.20
C LEU A 249 -7.41 6.99 1.19
N ALA A 250 -7.86 6.36 2.27
CA ALA A 250 -7.84 4.89 2.45
C ALA A 250 -9.24 4.29 2.70
N GLY A 251 -10.26 5.13 2.94
CA GLY A 251 -11.64 4.69 3.15
C GLY A 251 -11.99 4.42 4.61
N LEU A 252 -13.20 3.89 4.83
CA LEU A 252 -13.79 3.75 6.18
C LEU A 252 -13.23 2.57 6.99
N ALA A 253 -12.70 1.53 6.33
CA ALA A 253 -12.29 0.30 7.01
C ALA A 253 -11.27 0.57 8.13
N LEU A 254 -10.17 1.27 7.81
CA LEU A 254 -9.15 1.61 8.80
C LEU A 254 -9.69 2.56 9.88
N VAL A 255 -10.55 3.53 9.52
CA VAL A 255 -11.16 4.44 10.50
C VAL A 255 -12.01 3.68 11.52
N ILE A 256 -12.79 2.70 11.06
CA ILE A 256 -13.59 1.84 11.93
C ILE A 256 -12.68 1.03 12.86
N ILE A 257 -11.60 0.44 12.33
CA ILE A 257 -10.63 -0.32 13.15
C ILE A 257 -10.03 0.58 14.22
N VAL A 258 -9.55 1.77 13.86
CA VAL A 258 -8.97 2.71 14.84
C VAL A 258 -10.02 3.13 15.88
N ALA A 259 -11.26 3.40 15.46
CA ALA A 259 -12.35 3.74 16.38
C ALA A 259 -12.64 2.59 17.37
N VAL A 260 -12.59 1.33 16.92
CA VAL A 260 -12.72 0.15 17.79
C VAL A 260 -11.57 0.08 18.80
N PHE A 261 -10.32 0.35 18.40
CA PHE A 261 -9.18 0.38 19.32
C PHE A 261 -9.27 1.56 20.31
N ILE A 262 -9.72 2.74 19.86
CA ILE A 262 -9.99 3.87 20.77
C ILE A 262 -11.06 3.47 21.79
N ALA A 263 -12.17 2.88 21.35
CA ALA A 263 -13.23 2.40 22.23
C ALA A 263 -12.72 1.33 23.19
N TYR A 264 -11.88 0.39 22.73
CA TYR A 264 -11.24 -0.63 23.57
C TYR A 264 -10.47 -0.02 24.74
N GLY A 265 -9.73 1.07 24.51
CA GLY A 265 -9.02 1.80 25.57
C GLY A 265 -9.89 2.25 26.75
N PHE A 266 -11.19 2.45 26.53
CA PHE A 266 -12.16 2.81 27.56
C PHE A 266 -13.03 1.64 28.01
N LEU A 267 -13.39 0.73 27.09
CA LEU A 267 -14.32 -0.37 27.34
C LEU A 267 -13.68 -1.59 28.04
N GLY A 268 -12.35 -1.59 28.20
CA GLY A 268 -11.58 -2.65 28.87
C GLY A 268 -12.20 -3.26 30.13
N PRO A 269 -12.77 -2.48 31.08
CA PRO A 269 -13.31 -3.04 32.33
C PRO A 269 -14.48 -4.00 32.13
N TRP A 270 -15.25 -3.83 31.05
CA TRP A 270 -16.45 -4.62 30.75
C TRP A 270 -16.17 -5.79 29.80
N LEU A 271 -14.95 -5.91 29.28
CA LEU A 271 -14.60 -6.96 28.32
C LEU A 271 -14.13 -8.24 29.03
N PRO A 272 -14.49 -9.43 28.52
CA PRO A 272 -14.13 -10.70 29.14
C PRO A 272 -12.69 -11.14 28.82
N GLY A 273 -12.13 -11.99 29.69
CA GLY A 273 -10.91 -12.75 29.45
C GLY A 273 -9.70 -11.88 29.11
N VAL A 274 -9.01 -12.22 28.01
CA VAL A 274 -7.77 -11.53 27.59
C VAL A 274 -7.96 -10.06 27.20
N LEU A 275 -9.20 -9.63 26.96
CA LEU A 275 -9.52 -8.24 26.62
C LEU A 275 -9.72 -7.36 27.87
N ASN A 276 -9.76 -7.93 29.08
CA ASN A 276 -10.09 -7.19 30.30
C ASN A 276 -8.94 -6.28 30.79
N HIS A 277 -9.16 -4.98 30.95
CA HIS A 277 -8.19 -4.10 31.61
C HIS A 277 -8.87 -2.94 32.35
N ARG A 278 -8.12 -2.21 33.19
CA ARG A 278 -8.66 -1.20 34.11
C ARG A 278 -9.32 0.04 33.47
N GLY A 279 -9.32 0.17 32.13
CA GLY A 279 -9.67 1.41 31.42
C GLY A 279 -8.65 2.55 31.62
N TYR A 280 -8.78 3.63 30.85
CA TYR A 280 -7.89 4.80 30.94
C TYR A 280 -8.67 6.12 30.98
N ALA A 281 -8.18 7.09 31.75
CA ALA A 281 -8.73 8.45 31.75
C ALA A 281 -8.44 9.13 30.40
N PRO A 282 -9.38 9.94 29.83
CA PRO A 282 -9.20 10.56 28.52
C PRO A 282 -7.91 11.36 28.36
N ALA A 283 -7.55 12.16 29.38
CA ALA A 283 -6.33 12.97 29.34
C ALA A 283 -5.08 12.12 29.16
N ARG A 284 -4.96 11.03 29.95
CA ARG A 284 -3.87 10.07 29.83
C ARG A 284 -3.90 9.32 28.51
N PHE A 285 -5.08 8.88 28.08
CA PHE A 285 -5.24 8.13 26.84
C PHE A 285 -4.78 8.95 25.63
N PHE A 286 -5.39 10.10 25.36
CA PHE A 286 -5.11 10.86 24.14
C PHE A 286 -3.70 11.44 24.11
N ALA A 287 -3.19 11.95 25.24
CA ALA A 287 -1.82 12.43 25.31
C ALA A 287 -0.79 11.31 25.08
N PHE A 288 -1.02 10.12 25.65
CA PHE A 288 -0.14 8.96 25.44
C PHE A 288 -0.15 8.48 23.98
N ILE A 289 -1.31 8.46 23.33
CA ILE A 289 -1.43 8.05 21.92
C ILE A 289 -0.59 8.95 21.01
N TYR A 290 -0.41 10.23 21.35
CA TYR A 290 0.41 11.18 20.57
C TYR A 290 1.90 11.20 20.96
N THR A 291 2.44 10.05 21.40
CA THR A 291 3.86 9.89 21.77
C THR A 291 4.62 8.93 20.84
N ASP A 292 5.88 8.65 21.15
CA ASP A 292 6.74 7.62 20.54
C ASP A 292 6.19 6.19 20.67
N ASN A 293 5.25 5.97 21.58
CA ASN A 293 4.58 4.68 21.74
C ASN A 293 3.32 4.56 20.87
N GLY A 294 2.87 5.65 20.25
CA GLY A 294 1.68 5.69 19.39
C GLY A 294 1.94 6.34 18.04
N ILE A 295 1.31 7.48 17.77
CA ILE A 295 1.36 8.18 16.47
C ILE A 295 2.78 8.53 16.08
N LEU A 296 3.68 8.88 17.00
CA LEU A 296 5.08 9.21 16.70
C LEU A 296 6.01 7.99 16.77
N GLY A 297 5.44 6.80 16.92
CA GLY A 297 6.17 5.55 17.07
C GLY A 297 6.68 4.95 15.76
N PRO A 298 6.95 3.63 15.74
CA PRO A 298 7.61 2.96 14.63
C PRO A 298 6.90 3.13 13.28
N THR A 299 5.57 3.16 13.25
CA THR A 299 4.79 3.30 12.00
C THR A 299 5.10 4.61 11.29
N THR A 300 5.09 5.73 12.02
CA THR A 300 5.38 7.06 11.47
C THR A 300 6.87 7.27 11.27
N ALA A 301 7.73 6.71 12.14
CA ALA A 301 9.17 6.73 11.94
C ALA A 301 9.52 6.19 10.56
N ILE A 302 9.05 4.99 10.25
CA ILE A 302 9.30 4.30 8.99
C ILE A 302 8.64 5.01 7.80
N SER A 303 7.46 5.60 8.00
CA SER A 303 6.79 6.47 7.02
C SER A 303 7.67 7.66 6.61
N SER A 304 8.18 8.38 7.62
CA SER A 304 8.91 9.63 7.44
C SER A 304 10.33 9.45 6.90
N THR A 305 11.00 8.32 7.18
CA THR A 305 12.38 8.09 6.75
C THR A 305 12.44 7.21 5.49
N TYR A 306 12.01 5.96 5.59
CA TYR A 306 12.25 4.97 4.55
C TYR A 306 11.19 4.99 3.46
N ILE A 307 9.90 5.00 3.83
CA ILE A 307 8.80 4.95 2.85
C ILE A 307 8.87 6.15 1.91
N ILE A 308 9.02 7.38 2.44
CA ILE A 308 9.04 8.57 1.59
C ILE A 308 10.24 8.58 0.64
N LEU A 309 11.40 8.09 1.07
CA LEU A 309 12.59 7.96 0.21
C LEU A 309 12.31 7.03 -0.99
N PHE A 310 11.71 5.87 -0.75
CA PHE A 310 11.40 4.91 -1.81
C PHE A 310 10.26 5.33 -2.70
N ILE A 311 9.24 6.01 -2.17
CA ILE A 311 8.22 6.67 -2.98
C ILE A 311 8.86 7.73 -3.87
N THR A 312 9.84 8.48 -3.35
CA THR A 312 10.57 9.47 -4.15
C THR A 312 11.40 8.78 -5.24
N PHE A 313 12.08 7.68 -4.92
CA PHE A 313 12.78 6.89 -5.93
C PHE A 313 11.84 6.33 -7.00
N ALA A 314 10.69 5.79 -6.61
CA ALA A 314 9.65 5.34 -7.53
C ALA A 314 9.14 6.48 -8.42
N ALA A 315 8.92 7.67 -7.85
CA ALA A 315 8.52 8.85 -8.62
C ALA A 315 9.59 9.29 -9.62
N PHE A 316 10.88 9.16 -9.30
CA PHE A 316 11.98 9.39 -10.26
C PHE A 316 11.97 8.35 -11.40
N LEU A 317 11.67 7.08 -11.11
CA LEU A 317 11.53 6.04 -12.14
C LEU A 317 10.29 6.28 -13.03
N GLN A 318 9.18 6.73 -12.46
CA GLN A 318 7.97 7.10 -13.20
C GLN A 318 8.21 8.33 -14.07
N ALA A 319 8.85 9.39 -13.54
CA ALA A 319 9.17 10.60 -14.29
C ALA A 319 10.15 10.34 -15.46
N SER A 320 11.01 9.31 -15.35
CA SER A 320 11.90 8.86 -16.42
C SER A 320 11.28 7.83 -17.38
N ARG A 321 9.98 7.51 -17.22
CA ARG A 321 9.21 6.55 -18.03
C ARG A 321 9.75 5.12 -18.05
N VAL A 322 10.32 4.69 -16.92
CA VAL A 322 10.81 3.32 -16.76
C VAL A 322 9.65 2.33 -16.59
N GLY A 323 8.49 2.78 -16.09
CA GLY A 323 7.30 1.94 -15.96
C GLY A 323 6.75 1.48 -17.31
N GLU A 324 6.63 2.39 -18.29
CA GLU A 324 6.29 2.07 -19.68
C GLU A 324 7.21 0.98 -20.26
N TYR A 325 8.50 1.06 -19.97
CA TYR A 325 9.48 0.08 -20.41
C TYR A 325 9.23 -1.32 -19.83
N PHE A 326 8.90 -1.45 -18.53
CA PHE A 326 8.59 -2.76 -17.93
C PHE A 326 7.37 -3.43 -18.54
N VAL A 327 6.33 -2.64 -18.81
CA VAL A 327 5.12 -3.15 -19.43
C VAL A 327 5.41 -3.63 -20.85
N ASN A 328 6.11 -2.83 -21.66
CA ASN A 328 6.51 -3.22 -23.01
C ASN A 328 7.42 -4.46 -23.02
N PHE A 329 8.33 -4.57 -22.05
CA PHE A 329 9.16 -5.76 -21.87
C PHE A 329 8.32 -7.01 -21.56
N ALA A 330 7.34 -6.89 -20.66
CA ALA A 330 6.41 -7.97 -20.36
C ALA A 330 5.60 -8.40 -21.59
N PHE A 331 5.12 -7.45 -22.40
CA PHE A 331 4.44 -7.74 -23.67
C PHE A 331 5.34 -8.51 -24.64
N ALA A 332 6.57 -8.04 -24.84
CA ALA A 332 7.52 -8.70 -25.73
C ALA A 332 7.87 -10.12 -25.26
N ALA A 333 7.98 -10.34 -23.94
CA ALA A 333 8.36 -11.63 -23.37
C ALA A 333 7.20 -12.65 -23.37
N ALA A 334 5.97 -12.23 -23.09
CA ALA A 334 4.86 -13.15 -22.79
C ALA A 334 3.60 -12.98 -23.65
N GLY A 335 3.46 -11.88 -24.41
CA GLY A 335 2.22 -11.52 -25.11
C GLY A 335 1.79 -12.50 -26.20
N GLY A 336 2.75 -13.15 -26.86
CA GLY A 336 2.50 -14.13 -27.92
C GLY A 336 2.14 -15.54 -27.41
N ALA A 337 2.31 -15.81 -26.11
CA ALA A 337 1.98 -17.11 -25.54
C ALA A 337 0.45 -17.33 -25.47
N ARG A 338 -0.01 -18.58 -25.34
CA ARG A 338 -1.43 -18.85 -25.05
C ARG A 338 -1.88 -18.11 -23.79
N GLY A 339 -3.04 -17.44 -23.86
CA GLY A 339 -3.49 -16.55 -22.80
C GLY A 339 -2.54 -15.38 -22.52
N GLY A 340 -1.73 -14.98 -23.50
CA GLY A 340 -0.60 -14.06 -23.38
C GLY A 340 -0.88 -12.81 -22.55
N PRO A 341 -1.97 -12.04 -22.78
CA PRO A 341 -2.29 -10.86 -21.98
C PRO A 341 -2.35 -11.10 -20.46
N ALA A 342 -2.83 -12.27 -20.01
CA ALA A 342 -2.85 -12.60 -18.59
C ALA A 342 -1.45 -12.91 -18.04
N LYS A 343 -0.57 -13.50 -18.85
CA LYS A 343 0.84 -13.70 -18.47
C LYS A 343 1.60 -12.38 -18.47
N VAL A 344 1.30 -11.49 -19.42
CA VAL A 344 1.81 -10.12 -19.43
C VAL A 344 1.38 -9.40 -18.15
N ALA A 345 0.11 -9.51 -17.73
CA ALA A 345 -0.36 -8.98 -16.45
C ALA A 345 0.48 -9.52 -15.28
N VAL A 346 0.74 -10.82 -15.22
CA VAL A 346 1.58 -11.42 -14.17
C VAL A 346 2.99 -10.81 -14.14
N PHE A 347 3.66 -10.69 -15.27
CA PHE A 347 5.02 -10.11 -15.33
C PHE A 347 5.03 -8.60 -15.10
N ALA A 348 4.18 -7.85 -15.79
CA ALA A 348 4.11 -6.39 -15.72
C ALA A 348 3.76 -5.93 -14.30
N SER A 349 2.71 -6.50 -13.70
CA SER A 349 2.27 -6.15 -12.35
C SER A 349 3.25 -6.64 -11.28
N GLY A 350 4.00 -7.72 -11.54
CA GLY A 350 5.13 -8.11 -10.71
C GLY A 350 6.23 -7.05 -10.70
N LEU A 351 6.72 -6.66 -11.88
CA LEU A 351 7.76 -5.63 -12.04
C LEU A 351 7.34 -4.27 -11.46
N MET A 352 6.12 -3.83 -11.78
CA MET A 352 5.57 -2.56 -11.32
C MET A 352 5.28 -2.58 -9.81
N GLY A 353 4.78 -3.72 -9.30
CA GLY A 353 4.44 -3.86 -7.88
C GLY A 353 5.64 -3.77 -6.95
N MET A 354 6.81 -4.22 -7.40
CA MET A 354 8.07 -4.05 -6.66
C MET A 354 8.41 -2.58 -6.39
N ILE A 355 8.03 -1.70 -7.30
CA ILE A 355 8.37 -0.27 -7.28
C ILE A 355 7.31 0.53 -6.54
N ASN A 356 6.04 0.35 -6.92
CA ASN A 356 4.96 1.17 -6.39
C ASN A 356 4.63 0.84 -4.94
N GLY A 357 4.94 -0.38 -4.46
CA GLY A 357 4.76 -0.75 -3.05
C GLY A 357 3.29 -0.75 -2.57
N THR A 358 2.34 -0.74 -3.50
CA THR A 358 0.89 -0.77 -3.22
C THR A 358 0.18 -1.71 -4.20
N SER A 359 -0.51 -2.74 -3.69
CA SER A 359 -1.29 -3.64 -4.55
C SER A 359 -2.39 -2.90 -5.30
N ALA A 360 -3.16 -2.06 -4.60
CA ALA A 360 -4.31 -1.38 -5.21
C ALA A 360 -3.86 -0.32 -6.23
N GLY A 361 -2.84 0.47 -5.92
CA GLY A 361 -2.29 1.44 -6.88
C GLY A 361 -1.70 0.76 -8.11
N ASN A 362 -1.04 -0.38 -7.92
CA ASN A 362 -0.53 -1.20 -9.03
C ASN A 362 -1.67 -1.73 -9.90
N VAL A 363 -2.74 -2.30 -9.32
CA VAL A 363 -3.94 -2.72 -10.09
C VAL A 363 -4.52 -1.56 -10.90
N VAL A 364 -4.51 -0.33 -10.38
CA VAL A 364 -5.03 0.81 -11.14
C VAL A 364 -4.11 1.21 -12.28
N SER A 365 -2.79 1.22 -12.05
CA SER A 365 -1.81 1.55 -13.09
C SER A 365 -1.75 0.47 -14.18
N THR A 366 -1.34 -0.75 -13.87
CA THR A 366 -1.18 -1.83 -14.87
C THR A 366 -2.52 -2.39 -15.33
N GLY A 367 -3.50 -2.49 -14.43
CA GLY A 367 -4.82 -3.04 -14.74
C GLY A 367 -5.64 -2.19 -15.70
N SER A 368 -5.42 -0.87 -15.76
CA SER A 368 -6.05 0.01 -16.76
C SER A 368 -5.78 -0.47 -18.19
N LEU A 369 -4.65 -1.11 -18.41
CA LEU A 369 -4.21 -1.65 -19.69
C LEU A 369 -4.47 -3.16 -19.81
N THR A 370 -4.06 -3.94 -18.82
CA THR A 370 -4.07 -5.41 -18.90
C THR A 370 -5.48 -5.98 -18.83
N ILE A 371 -6.39 -5.39 -18.05
CA ILE A 371 -7.77 -5.88 -17.89
C ILE A 371 -8.54 -5.80 -19.22
N PRO A 372 -8.56 -4.66 -19.95
CA PRO A 372 -9.19 -4.62 -21.27
C PRO A 372 -8.60 -5.63 -22.26
N LEU A 373 -7.27 -5.81 -22.27
CA LEU A 373 -6.60 -6.76 -23.18
C LEU A 373 -6.93 -8.22 -22.85
N MET A 374 -6.97 -8.58 -21.56
CA MET A 374 -7.44 -9.89 -21.12
C MET A 374 -8.89 -10.14 -21.57
N LYS A 375 -9.76 -9.14 -21.45
CA LYS A 375 -11.15 -9.23 -21.93
C LYS A 375 -11.22 -9.46 -23.45
N LYS A 376 -10.38 -8.79 -24.25
CA LYS A 376 -10.32 -8.95 -25.71
C LYS A 376 -9.97 -10.39 -26.13
N VAL A 377 -9.09 -11.08 -25.40
CA VAL A 377 -8.72 -12.48 -25.71
C VAL A 377 -9.65 -13.52 -25.06
N GLY A 378 -10.74 -13.09 -24.42
CA GLY A 378 -11.83 -13.95 -23.96
C GLY A 378 -11.90 -14.20 -22.44
N TYR A 379 -11.09 -13.51 -21.62
CA TYR A 379 -11.27 -13.58 -20.16
C TYR A 379 -12.57 -12.88 -19.74
N LYS A 380 -13.27 -13.47 -18.75
CA LYS A 380 -14.40 -12.80 -18.12
C LYS A 380 -13.91 -11.54 -17.39
N PRO A 381 -14.70 -10.45 -17.34
CA PRO A 381 -14.31 -9.24 -16.61
C PRO A 381 -13.86 -9.52 -15.17
N GLN A 382 -14.61 -10.35 -14.44
CA GLN A 382 -14.28 -10.78 -13.08
C GLN A 382 -12.93 -11.50 -13.00
N THR A 383 -12.66 -12.45 -13.91
CA THR A 383 -11.39 -13.19 -13.94
C THR A 383 -10.22 -12.28 -14.29
N ALA A 384 -10.38 -11.37 -15.26
CA ALA A 384 -9.34 -10.41 -15.64
C ALA A 384 -8.95 -9.52 -14.44
N ALA A 385 -9.95 -8.98 -13.71
CA ALA A 385 -9.71 -8.22 -12.49
C ALA A 385 -9.05 -9.07 -11.38
N SER A 386 -9.44 -10.34 -11.25
CA SER A 386 -8.94 -11.23 -10.20
C SER A 386 -7.48 -11.62 -10.43
N VAL A 387 -7.10 -11.88 -11.69
CA VAL A 387 -5.72 -12.15 -12.12
C VAL A 387 -4.84 -10.93 -11.86
N GLU A 388 -5.30 -9.75 -12.29
CA GLU A 388 -4.57 -8.51 -12.09
C GLU A 388 -4.34 -8.25 -10.59
N ALA A 389 -5.39 -8.35 -9.77
CA ALA A 389 -5.29 -8.13 -8.32
C ALA A 389 -4.33 -9.10 -7.62
N ALA A 390 -4.33 -10.38 -8.03
CA ALA A 390 -3.39 -11.36 -7.52
C ALA A 390 -1.95 -11.01 -7.95
N ALA A 391 -1.71 -10.81 -9.25
CA ALA A 391 -0.40 -10.45 -9.78
C ALA A 391 0.17 -9.19 -9.12
N SER A 392 -0.64 -8.13 -9.01
CA SER A 392 -0.24 -6.87 -8.40
C SER A 392 0.11 -6.99 -6.92
N SER A 393 -0.53 -7.92 -6.20
CA SER A 393 -0.24 -8.15 -4.78
C SER A 393 1.08 -8.89 -4.58
N GLY A 394 1.42 -9.83 -5.46
CA GLY A 394 2.71 -10.51 -5.40
C GLY A 394 3.92 -9.62 -5.61
N GLY A 395 3.76 -8.54 -6.38
CA GLY A 395 4.86 -7.63 -6.72
C GLY A 395 5.51 -7.02 -5.47
N GLN A 396 4.77 -6.90 -4.36
CA GLN A 396 5.30 -6.39 -3.10
C GLN A 396 6.26 -7.37 -2.39
N ILE A 397 6.18 -8.67 -2.70
CA ILE A 397 7.06 -9.70 -2.12
C ILE A 397 8.27 -9.94 -3.03
N LEU A 398 8.22 -9.49 -4.29
CA LEU A 398 9.22 -9.79 -5.31
C LEU A 398 10.51 -8.96 -5.10
N PRO A 399 11.68 -9.62 -5.00
CA PRO A 399 12.99 -8.97 -5.07
C PRO A 399 13.24 -8.26 -6.41
N PRO A 400 13.98 -7.13 -6.42
CA PRO A 400 14.92 -6.76 -5.36
C PRO A 400 14.51 -5.54 -4.54
N ILE A 401 13.38 -4.87 -4.85
CA ILE A 401 12.91 -3.69 -4.11
C ILE A 401 11.91 -4.10 -3.03
N MET A 402 10.99 -5.04 -3.34
CA MET A 402 9.99 -5.57 -2.40
C MET A 402 9.09 -4.51 -1.75
N GLY A 403 8.77 -3.45 -2.49
CA GLY A 403 8.06 -2.28 -1.96
C GLY A 403 8.76 -1.67 -0.73
N ALA A 404 8.05 -0.85 0.04
CA ALA A 404 8.63 -0.33 1.28
C ALA A 404 8.62 -1.35 2.45
N GLY A 405 7.88 -2.46 2.31
CA GLY A 405 7.65 -3.48 3.34
C GLY A 405 8.91 -4.15 3.89
N ALA A 406 9.83 -4.54 3.01
CA ALA A 406 11.10 -5.17 3.41
C ALA A 406 11.99 -4.22 4.22
N PHE A 407 11.93 -2.91 3.96
CA PHE A 407 12.67 -1.90 4.75
C PHE A 407 12.06 -1.72 6.14
N ILE A 408 10.73 -1.76 6.25
CA ILE A 408 10.05 -1.76 7.56
C ILE A 408 10.52 -2.96 8.37
N MET A 409 10.63 -4.13 7.72
CA MET A 409 11.09 -5.33 8.37
C MET A 409 12.53 -5.20 8.84
N ALA A 410 13.45 -4.75 7.97
CA ALA A 410 14.84 -4.50 8.33
C ALA A 410 14.97 -3.57 9.54
N GLU A 411 14.18 -2.50 9.59
CA GLU A 411 14.19 -1.55 10.71
C GLU A 411 13.66 -2.17 12.00
N ILE A 412 12.53 -2.89 11.95
CA ILE A 412 11.90 -3.46 13.15
C ILE A 412 12.74 -4.62 13.70
N THR A 413 13.32 -5.45 12.83
CA THR A 413 14.05 -6.65 13.26
C THR A 413 15.55 -6.41 13.45
N GLY A 414 16.10 -5.33 12.87
CA GLY A 414 17.53 -5.09 12.79
C GLY A 414 18.26 -6.01 11.80
N ILE A 415 17.54 -6.84 11.05
CA ILE A 415 18.13 -7.75 10.04
C ILE A 415 18.54 -6.93 8.82
N ALA A 416 19.73 -7.20 8.28
CA ALA A 416 20.20 -6.51 7.09
C ALA A 416 19.23 -6.74 5.92
N TYR A 417 18.90 -5.67 5.20
CA TYR A 417 17.99 -5.74 4.04
C TYR A 417 18.38 -6.81 3.03
N ARG A 418 19.70 -6.99 2.80
CA ARG A 418 20.25 -8.04 1.94
C ARG A 418 19.70 -9.42 2.29
N ASP A 419 19.64 -9.76 3.57
CA ASP A 419 19.25 -11.10 4.02
C ASP A 419 17.75 -11.31 3.82
N ILE A 420 16.94 -10.27 4.05
CA ILE A 420 15.50 -10.27 3.77
C ILE A 420 15.23 -10.47 2.27
N VAL A 421 15.98 -9.77 1.42
CA VAL A 421 15.85 -9.89 -0.04
C VAL A 421 16.23 -11.29 -0.51
N ILE A 422 17.32 -11.84 0.00
CA ILE A 422 17.76 -13.20 -0.34
C ILE A 422 16.71 -14.23 0.09
N ALA A 423 16.19 -14.11 1.31
CA ALA A 423 15.16 -15.01 1.83
C ALA A 423 13.85 -14.97 1.02
N ALA A 424 13.53 -13.86 0.37
CA ALA A 424 12.31 -13.71 -0.42
C ALA A 424 12.38 -14.30 -1.84
N ILE A 425 13.56 -14.66 -2.35
CA ILE A 425 13.75 -15.11 -3.74
C ILE A 425 12.87 -16.32 -4.07
N ILE A 426 13.01 -17.41 -3.31
CA ILE A 426 12.28 -18.65 -3.56
C ILE A 426 10.75 -18.44 -3.34
N PRO A 427 10.29 -17.87 -2.20
CA PRO A 427 8.88 -17.59 -1.97
C PRO A 427 8.23 -16.77 -3.10
N ALA A 428 8.91 -15.72 -3.57
CA ALA A 428 8.40 -14.89 -4.66
C ALA A 428 8.30 -15.66 -5.98
N ILE A 429 9.32 -16.46 -6.33
CA ILE A 429 9.27 -17.32 -7.53
C ILE A 429 8.09 -18.29 -7.45
N LEU A 430 7.92 -18.98 -6.32
CA LEU A 430 6.81 -19.93 -6.13
C LEU A 430 5.45 -19.25 -6.29
N TYR A 431 5.29 -18.04 -5.74
CA TYR A 431 4.07 -17.25 -5.92
C TYR A 431 3.80 -16.92 -7.39
N PHE A 432 4.76 -16.31 -8.08
CA PHE A 432 4.58 -15.89 -9.48
C PHE A 432 4.42 -17.08 -10.43
N VAL A 433 5.14 -18.19 -10.19
CA VAL A 433 4.92 -19.45 -10.92
C VAL A 433 3.51 -19.97 -10.68
N SER A 434 3.00 -19.93 -9.45
CA SER A 434 1.62 -20.32 -9.16
C SER A 434 0.61 -19.50 -9.95
N VAL A 435 0.71 -18.16 -9.88
CA VAL A 435 -0.24 -17.28 -10.60
C VAL A 435 -0.10 -17.48 -12.11
N PHE A 436 1.11 -17.62 -12.63
CA PHE A 436 1.37 -17.92 -14.04
C PHE A 436 0.72 -19.24 -14.49
N LEU A 437 0.86 -20.31 -13.70
CA LEU A 437 0.25 -21.61 -13.99
C LEU A 437 -1.28 -21.56 -13.88
N MET A 438 -1.84 -20.75 -12.96
CA MET A 438 -3.29 -20.54 -12.85
C MET A 438 -3.85 -19.95 -14.14
N VAL A 439 -3.22 -18.90 -14.66
CA VAL A 439 -3.67 -18.26 -15.92
C VAL A 439 -3.40 -19.14 -17.14
N ASP A 440 -2.29 -19.88 -17.16
CA ASP A 440 -1.98 -20.79 -18.26
C ASP A 440 -2.99 -21.93 -18.36
N LYS A 441 -3.35 -22.58 -17.25
CA LYS A 441 -4.34 -23.66 -17.24
C LYS A 441 -5.75 -23.17 -17.56
N GLU A 442 -6.11 -21.97 -17.09
CA GLU A 442 -7.39 -21.37 -17.45
C GLU A 442 -7.47 -21.05 -18.96
N ALA A 443 -6.37 -20.58 -19.55
CA ALA A 443 -6.25 -20.37 -20.99
C ALA A 443 -6.37 -21.68 -21.78
N ILE A 444 -5.75 -22.78 -21.32
CA ILE A 444 -5.89 -24.11 -21.93
C ILE A 444 -7.35 -24.55 -21.93
N LYS A 445 -8.02 -24.51 -20.76
CA LYS A 445 -9.42 -24.93 -20.62
C LYS A 445 -10.39 -24.18 -21.53
N LYS A 446 -10.03 -22.94 -21.90
CA LYS A 446 -10.86 -22.06 -22.72
C LYS A 446 -10.37 -21.95 -24.17
N GLY A 447 -9.33 -22.69 -24.57
CA GLY A 447 -8.78 -22.65 -25.93
C GLY A 447 -8.25 -21.27 -26.34
N MET A 448 -7.75 -20.47 -25.40
CA MET A 448 -7.31 -19.09 -25.66
C MET A 448 -6.00 -19.03 -26.44
N ARG A 449 -5.91 -18.09 -27.37
CA ARG A 449 -4.69 -17.81 -28.16
C ARG A 449 -3.96 -16.56 -27.65
N GLY A 450 -2.69 -16.42 -28.02
CA GLY A 450 -1.88 -15.23 -27.75
C GLY A 450 -2.12 -14.13 -28.78
N LEU A 451 -1.51 -12.97 -28.54
CA LEU A 451 -1.53 -11.86 -29.49
C LEU A 451 -0.62 -12.14 -30.71
N PRO A 452 -0.97 -11.64 -31.90
CA PRO A 452 -0.09 -11.73 -33.08
C PRO A 452 1.27 -11.07 -32.79
N ARG A 453 2.37 -11.67 -33.28
CA ARG A 453 3.73 -11.12 -33.06
C ARG A 453 3.93 -9.72 -33.65
N SER A 454 3.17 -9.36 -34.67
CA SER A 454 3.18 -8.02 -35.28
C SER A 454 2.60 -6.93 -34.37
N GLU A 455 1.80 -7.32 -33.38
CA GLU A 455 1.21 -6.42 -32.38
C GLU A 455 2.02 -6.45 -31.08
N LEU A 456 3.28 -6.91 -31.09
CA LEU A 456 4.12 -6.95 -29.89
C LEU A 456 5.38 -6.09 -30.09
N PRO A 457 5.86 -5.43 -29.01
CA PRO A 457 7.14 -4.73 -29.06
C PRO A 457 8.31 -5.67 -29.39
N GLU A 458 9.33 -5.17 -30.09
CA GLU A 458 10.52 -5.96 -30.42
C GLU A 458 11.42 -6.18 -29.20
N PHE A 459 11.60 -7.44 -28.79
CA PHE A 459 12.42 -7.80 -27.65
C PHE A 459 13.88 -7.30 -27.77
N SER A 460 14.49 -7.38 -28.96
CA SER A 460 15.87 -6.94 -29.19
C SER A 460 16.05 -5.42 -29.04
N ALA A 461 15.05 -4.63 -29.41
CA ALA A 461 15.05 -3.18 -29.21
C ALA A 461 14.95 -2.84 -27.72
N LEU A 462 14.10 -3.56 -26.97
CA LEU A 462 13.95 -3.37 -25.53
C LEU A 462 15.18 -3.85 -24.75
N ALA A 463 15.81 -4.95 -25.15
CA ALA A 463 17.04 -5.44 -24.51
C ALA A 463 18.18 -4.41 -24.58
N ARG A 464 18.29 -3.64 -25.68
CA ARG A 464 19.25 -2.54 -25.81
C ARG A 464 18.99 -1.39 -24.83
N ARG A 465 17.77 -1.26 -24.30
CA ARG A 465 17.39 -0.26 -23.29
C ARG A 465 17.46 -0.80 -21.85
N ALA A 466 18.04 -1.98 -21.63
CA ALA A 466 18.19 -2.56 -20.30
C ALA A 466 19.05 -1.68 -19.35
N PHE A 467 19.81 -0.72 -19.88
CA PHE A 467 20.50 0.29 -19.06
C PHE A 467 19.55 1.10 -18.17
N LEU A 468 18.24 1.16 -18.47
CA LEU A 468 17.23 1.76 -17.60
C LEU A 468 17.09 1.08 -16.23
N PHE A 469 17.63 -0.15 -16.07
CA PHE A 469 17.71 -0.82 -14.77
C PHE A 469 18.91 -0.38 -13.91
N ILE A 470 19.86 0.39 -14.46
CA ILE A 470 21.06 0.84 -13.71
C ILE A 470 20.72 1.47 -12.35
N PRO A 471 19.68 2.32 -12.19
CA PRO A 471 19.31 2.87 -10.88
C PRO A 471 18.98 1.79 -9.84
N ILE A 472 18.28 0.74 -10.27
CA ILE A 472 17.95 -0.41 -9.41
C ILE A 472 19.22 -1.21 -9.11
N VAL A 473 20.09 -1.44 -10.11
CA VAL A 473 21.37 -2.13 -9.89
C VAL A 473 22.25 -1.37 -8.90
N ILE A 474 22.31 -0.04 -8.98
CA ILE A 474 23.05 0.81 -8.04
C ILE A 474 22.43 0.73 -6.63
N LEU A 475 21.10 0.78 -6.52
CA LEU A 475 20.41 0.64 -5.23
C LEU A 475 20.81 -0.68 -4.54
N ILE A 476 20.70 -1.80 -5.27
CA ILE A 476 20.98 -3.13 -4.74
C ILE A 476 22.48 -3.32 -4.49
N GLY A 477 23.33 -2.90 -5.43
CA GLY A 477 24.78 -2.95 -5.27
C GLY A 477 25.24 -2.20 -4.03
N ALA A 478 24.74 -0.97 -3.81
CA ALA A 478 25.08 -0.17 -2.64
C ALA A 478 24.64 -0.85 -1.33
N LEU A 479 23.44 -1.43 -1.27
CA LEU A 479 22.96 -2.17 -0.10
C LEU A 479 23.81 -3.41 0.18
N PHE A 480 24.24 -4.13 -0.86
CA PHE A 480 25.10 -5.31 -0.72
C PHE A 480 26.53 -4.94 -0.29
N MET A 481 26.98 -3.73 -0.62
CA MET A 481 28.23 -3.13 -0.13
C MET A 481 28.12 -2.58 1.30
N GLY A 482 26.96 -2.70 1.95
CA GLY A 482 26.74 -2.27 3.34
C GLY A 482 26.44 -0.77 3.49
N TYR A 483 26.10 -0.06 2.40
CA TYR A 483 25.69 1.34 2.51
C TYR A 483 24.32 1.43 3.18
N SER A 484 24.07 2.53 3.89
CA SER A 484 22.75 2.76 4.48
C SER A 484 21.67 2.88 3.41
N VAL A 485 20.45 2.50 3.77
CA VAL A 485 19.25 2.58 2.92
C VAL A 485 19.06 3.99 2.35
N ILE A 486 19.29 5.01 3.19
CA ILE A 486 19.20 6.42 2.81
C ILE A 486 20.19 6.75 1.68
N ARG A 487 21.48 6.41 1.86
CA ARG A 487 22.52 6.67 0.86
C ARG A 487 22.26 5.90 -0.43
N ALA A 488 21.89 4.63 -0.33
CA ALA A 488 21.59 3.80 -1.49
C ALA A 488 20.42 4.35 -2.30
N GLY A 489 19.33 4.76 -1.63
CA GLY A 489 18.18 5.41 -2.27
C GLY A 489 18.53 6.74 -2.94
N THR A 490 19.34 7.58 -2.29
CA THR A 490 19.79 8.86 -2.87
C THR A 490 20.68 8.66 -4.09
N LEU A 491 21.63 7.71 -4.05
CA LEU A 491 22.44 7.35 -5.21
C LEU A 491 21.59 6.81 -6.36
N ALA A 492 20.60 5.98 -6.06
CA ALA A 492 19.68 5.43 -7.06
C ALA A 492 18.80 6.52 -7.71
N MET A 493 18.32 7.51 -6.95
CA MET A 493 17.60 8.66 -7.51
C MET A 493 18.51 9.50 -8.43
N GLY A 494 19.74 9.77 -8.00
CA GLY A 494 20.73 10.45 -8.84
C GLY A 494 21.02 9.67 -10.13
N ALA A 495 21.16 8.35 -10.03
CA ALA A 495 21.34 7.48 -11.17
C ALA A 495 20.13 7.49 -12.11
N ALA A 496 18.90 7.46 -11.59
CA ALA A 496 17.68 7.55 -12.41
C ALA A 496 17.67 8.85 -13.22
N ALA A 497 18.03 9.97 -12.60
CA ALA A 497 18.14 11.25 -13.29
C ALA A 497 19.22 11.22 -14.39
N VAL A 498 20.44 10.76 -14.09
CA VAL A 498 21.55 10.75 -15.06
C VAL A 498 21.31 9.77 -16.21
N VAL A 499 20.82 8.57 -15.91
CA VAL A 499 20.53 7.53 -16.90
C VAL A 499 19.42 7.98 -17.86
N SER A 500 18.43 8.73 -17.37
CA SER A 500 17.37 9.27 -18.22
C SER A 500 17.90 10.22 -19.32
N TRP A 501 19.11 10.77 -19.21
CA TRP A 501 19.70 11.63 -20.25
C TRP A 501 19.98 10.88 -21.56
N LEU A 502 20.10 9.55 -21.48
CA LEU A 502 20.27 8.67 -22.63
C LEU A 502 18.94 8.33 -23.32
N THR A 503 17.81 8.81 -22.80
CA THR A 503 16.49 8.64 -23.41
C THR A 503 15.95 9.98 -23.94
N PRO A 504 14.86 9.96 -24.73
CA PRO A 504 14.13 11.18 -25.10
C PRO A 504 13.51 11.92 -23.89
N TYR A 505 13.35 11.24 -22.76
CA TYR A 505 12.66 11.74 -21.56
C TYR A 505 13.68 12.14 -20.48
N ARG A 506 14.54 13.11 -20.84
CA ARG A 506 15.65 13.53 -19.97
C ARG A 506 15.15 14.25 -18.72
N MET A 507 15.54 13.75 -17.55
CA MET A 507 15.28 14.42 -16.29
C MET A 507 16.26 15.57 -16.05
N LEU A 508 15.79 16.79 -16.33
CA LEU A 508 16.48 18.04 -15.99
C LEU A 508 15.77 18.70 -14.79
N GLY A 509 16.20 19.91 -14.39
CA GLY A 509 15.67 20.62 -13.22
C GLY A 509 14.14 20.61 -13.10
N ARG A 510 13.41 20.87 -14.19
CA ARG A 510 11.93 20.83 -14.19
C ARG A 510 11.36 19.43 -13.91
N GLU A 511 11.90 18.40 -14.55
CA GLU A 511 11.43 17.01 -14.37
C GLU A 511 11.80 16.46 -12.99
N ILE A 512 12.92 16.91 -12.42
CA ILE A 512 13.30 16.60 -11.03
C ILE A 512 12.28 17.22 -10.06
N LEU A 513 11.93 18.49 -10.26
CA LEU A 513 10.89 19.16 -9.46
C LEU A 513 9.53 18.47 -9.62
N TYR A 514 9.19 18.04 -10.83
CA TYR A 514 7.97 17.27 -11.08
C TYR A 514 7.98 15.91 -10.37
N ALA A 515 9.11 15.18 -10.39
CA ALA A 515 9.25 13.93 -9.64
C ALA A 515 9.10 14.14 -8.12
N LEU A 516 9.63 15.24 -7.57
CA LEU A 516 9.44 15.60 -6.15
C LEU A 516 7.98 15.92 -5.83
N GLU A 517 7.26 16.57 -6.75
CA GLU A 517 5.82 16.84 -6.62
C GLU A 517 5.02 15.53 -6.60
N ILE A 518 5.27 14.63 -7.56
CA ILE A 518 4.63 13.30 -7.64
C ILE A 518 4.88 12.52 -6.34
N ALA A 519 6.13 12.51 -5.87
CA ALA A 519 6.52 11.82 -4.65
C ALA A 519 5.70 12.29 -3.44
N ALA A 520 5.49 13.61 -3.30
CA ALA A 520 4.67 14.16 -2.22
C ALA A 520 3.25 13.60 -2.31
N ARG A 521 2.61 13.71 -3.48
CA ARG A 521 1.23 13.26 -3.71
C ARG A 521 1.05 11.77 -3.41
N MET A 522 1.98 10.94 -3.87
CA MET A 522 1.99 9.49 -3.61
C MET A 522 2.18 9.17 -2.11
N SER A 523 2.92 10.00 -1.38
CA SER A 523 3.20 9.76 0.05
C SER A 523 2.02 10.05 0.96
N LEU A 524 1.12 10.98 0.63
CA LEU A 524 0.06 11.48 1.53
C LEU A 524 -0.86 10.38 2.07
N GLN A 525 -1.21 9.40 1.22
CA GLN A 525 -2.01 8.26 1.65
C GLN A 525 -1.28 7.45 2.72
N LEU A 526 0.02 7.18 2.53
CA LEU A 526 0.80 6.43 3.49
C LEU A 526 1.03 7.21 4.79
N VAL A 527 1.21 8.53 4.73
CA VAL A 527 1.31 9.37 5.94
C VAL A 527 0.06 9.27 6.82
N ALA A 528 -1.12 9.47 6.22
CA ALA A 528 -2.39 9.40 6.96
C ALA A 528 -2.62 8.02 7.58
N VAL A 529 -2.41 6.97 6.78
CA VAL A 529 -2.59 5.57 7.20
C VAL A 529 -1.57 5.19 8.29
N CYS A 530 -0.30 5.57 8.17
CA CYS A 530 0.72 5.23 9.17
C CYS A 530 0.48 5.96 10.50
N ALA A 531 0.00 7.20 10.44
CA ALA A 531 -0.41 7.94 11.64
C ALA A 531 -1.63 7.29 12.31
N ALA A 532 -2.64 6.88 11.53
CA ALA A 532 -3.80 6.15 12.03
C ALA A 532 -3.43 4.78 12.62
N ALA A 533 -2.54 4.04 11.96
CA ALA A 533 -1.94 2.81 12.46
C ALA A 533 -1.16 3.04 13.77
N GLY A 534 -0.49 4.18 13.91
CA GLY A 534 0.17 4.60 15.14
C GLY A 534 -0.80 4.75 16.31
N VAL A 535 -2.06 5.13 16.08
CA VAL A 535 -3.10 5.09 17.12
C VAL A 535 -3.33 3.66 17.60
N ILE A 536 -3.43 2.70 16.68
CA ILE A 536 -3.63 1.27 17.01
C ILE A 536 -2.43 0.77 17.85
N VAL A 537 -1.20 1.02 17.38
CA VAL A 537 0.02 0.66 18.10
C VAL A 537 0.07 1.29 19.49
N GLY A 538 -0.31 2.56 19.61
CA GLY A 538 -0.41 3.27 20.89
C GLY A 538 -1.40 2.64 21.85
N VAL A 539 -2.59 2.25 21.38
CA VAL A 539 -3.57 1.54 22.21
C VAL A 539 -3.03 0.18 22.63
N ILE A 540 -2.35 -0.54 21.74
CA ILE A 540 -1.75 -1.85 22.05
C ILE A 540 -0.69 -1.71 23.13
N ALA A 541 0.21 -0.74 22.99
CA ALA A 541 1.25 -0.44 23.96
C ALA A 541 0.65 -0.05 25.32
N LEU A 542 -0.36 0.83 25.32
CA LEU A 542 -1.00 1.30 26.54
C LEU A 542 -1.78 0.19 27.27
N THR A 543 -2.49 -0.67 26.55
CA THR A 543 -3.34 -1.72 27.13
C THR A 543 -2.59 -3.02 27.43
N GLY A 544 -1.42 -3.23 26.80
CA GLY A 544 -0.65 -4.46 26.89
C GLY A 544 -1.26 -5.65 26.15
N ILE A 545 -2.25 -5.42 25.27
CA ILE A 545 -2.98 -6.50 24.57
C ILE A 545 -2.05 -7.38 23.71
N GLY A 546 -0.96 -6.83 23.15
CA GLY A 546 0.00 -7.60 22.35
C GLY A 546 0.68 -8.72 23.15
N VAL A 547 1.02 -8.48 24.42
CA VAL A 547 1.58 -9.51 25.32
C VAL A 547 0.55 -10.60 25.61
N ARG A 548 -0.73 -10.24 25.70
CA ARG A 548 -1.82 -11.19 25.94
C ARG A 548 -2.14 -12.04 24.72
N PHE A 549 -2.15 -11.45 23.52
CA PHE A 549 -2.24 -12.21 22.27
C PHE A 549 -1.07 -13.19 22.12
N SER A 550 0.13 -12.76 22.51
CA SER A 550 1.29 -13.66 22.53
C SER A 550 1.13 -14.81 23.53
N SER A 551 0.50 -14.57 24.67
CA SER A 551 0.19 -15.63 25.64
C SER A 551 -0.84 -16.62 25.11
N LEU A 552 -1.86 -16.14 24.37
CA LEU A 552 -2.79 -17.00 23.65
C LEU A 552 -2.11 -17.86 22.58
N LEU A 553 -1.22 -17.24 21.80
CA LEU A 553 -0.41 -17.94 20.81
C LEU A 553 0.41 -19.07 21.44
N LEU A 554 1.08 -18.81 22.56
CA LEU A 554 1.81 -19.84 23.31
C LEU A 554 0.90 -20.94 23.84
N GLY A 555 -0.29 -20.59 24.34
CA GLY A 555 -1.30 -21.56 24.76
C GLY A 555 -1.76 -22.49 23.62
N PHE A 556 -2.02 -21.93 22.44
CA PHE A 556 -2.30 -22.72 21.25
C PHE A 556 -1.10 -23.54 20.79
N ALA A 557 0.11 -22.96 20.83
CA ALA A 557 1.34 -23.62 20.41
C ALA A 557 1.64 -24.85 21.26
N GLY A 558 1.36 -24.79 22.57
CA GLY A 558 1.48 -25.93 23.48
C GLY A 558 0.54 -27.10 23.14
N GLN A 559 -0.53 -26.86 22.37
CA GLN A 559 -1.44 -27.90 21.88
C GLN A 559 -1.11 -28.30 20.43
N SER A 560 -0.91 -27.30 19.57
CA SER A 560 -0.57 -27.47 18.15
C SER A 560 0.06 -26.18 17.61
N GLN A 561 1.31 -26.27 17.17
CA GLN A 561 2.00 -25.15 16.53
C GLN A 561 1.30 -24.70 15.24
N LEU A 562 0.72 -25.63 14.47
CA LEU A 562 -0.08 -25.32 13.29
C LEU A 562 -1.29 -24.44 13.65
N LEU A 563 -1.99 -24.74 14.75
CA LEU A 563 -3.13 -23.95 15.19
C LEU A 563 -2.71 -22.53 15.58
N ALA A 564 -1.55 -22.38 16.25
CA ALA A 564 -0.99 -21.08 16.58
C ALA A 564 -0.65 -20.27 15.32
N LEU A 565 -0.07 -20.90 14.29
CA LEU A 565 0.23 -20.23 13.02
C LEU A 565 -1.02 -19.84 12.24
N VAL A 566 -2.06 -20.69 12.23
CA VAL A 566 -3.36 -20.35 11.63
C VAL A 566 -3.99 -19.17 12.37
N PHE A 567 -3.92 -19.14 13.70
CA PHE A 567 -4.39 -18.00 14.48
C PHE A 567 -3.60 -16.73 14.14
N ALA A 568 -2.26 -16.80 14.09
CA ALA A 568 -1.40 -15.70 13.68
C ALA A 568 -1.75 -15.18 12.28
N MET A 569 -1.91 -16.08 11.29
CA MET A 569 -2.35 -15.75 9.94
C MET A 569 -3.67 -14.97 9.94
N LEU A 570 -4.69 -15.49 10.63
CA LEU A 570 -6.01 -14.85 10.66
C LEU A 570 -5.95 -13.45 11.27
N VAL A 571 -5.22 -13.28 12.38
CA VAL A 571 -5.08 -11.96 13.02
C VAL A 571 -4.27 -11.01 12.13
N SER A 572 -3.18 -11.46 11.49
CA SER A 572 -2.39 -10.64 10.56
C SER A 572 -3.22 -10.19 9.35
N ILE A 573 -4.05 -11.07 8.78
CA ILE A 573 -4.98 -10.70 7.69
C ILE A 573 -5.98 -9.65 8.18
N VAL A 574 -6.61 -9.87 9.34
CA VAL A 574 -7.62 -8.96 9.90
C VAL A 574 -7.05 -7.58 10.19
N LEU A 575 -5.89 -7.52 10.84
CA LEU A 575 -5.20 -6.26 11.11
C LEU A 575 -4.75 -5.56 9.83
N GLY A 576 -4.48 -6.32 8.76
CA GLY A 576 -4.11 -5.76 7.46
C GLY A 576 -5.27 -5.38 6.55
N MET A 577 -6.53 -5.59 6.94
CA MET A 577 -7.68 -5.28 6.09
C MET A 577 -7.90 -3.76 6.00
N GLY A 578 -8.01 -3.26 4.77
CA GLY A 578 -8.43 -1.87 4.54
C GLY A 578 -7.32 -0.83 4.66
N MET A 579 -6.05 -1.27 4.61
CA MET A 579 -4.89 -0.38 4.64
C MET A 579 -3.79 -0.85 3.66
N PRO A 580 -2.92 0.06 3.19
CA PRO A 580 -1.68 -0.29 2.52
C PRO A 580 -0.85 -1.31 3.29
N THR A 581 -0.21 -2.23 2.57
CA THR A 581 0.56 -3.36 3.12
C THR A 581 1.66 -2.95 4.09
N THR A 582 2.32 -1.82 3.85
CA THR A 582 3.34 -1.25 4.75
C THR A 582 2.81 -1.03 6.15
N ALA A 583 1.67 -0.35 6.25
CA ALA A 583 1.03 -0.06 7.51
C ALA A 583 0.38 -1.32 8.11
N ALA A 584 -0.21 -2.19 7.28
CA ALA A 584 -0.74 -3.49 7.69
C ALA A 584 0.33 -4.33 8.40
N TYR A 585 1.50 -4.43 7.79
CA TYR A 585 2.64 -5.16 8.34
C TYR A 585 3.14 -4.52 9.63
N ALA A 586 3.32 -3.20 9.68
CA ALA A 586 3.81 -2.54 10.89
C ALA A 586 2.91 -2.78 12.11
N VAL A 587 1.58 -2.72 11.93
CA VAL A 587 0.61 -3.04 12.99
C VAL A 587 0.64 -4.52 13.36
N ALA A 588 0.60 -5.41 12.35
CA ALA A 588 0.58 -6.85 12.60
C ALA A 588 1.90 -7.33 13.24
N ALA A 589 3.03 -6.75 12.88
CA ALA A 589 4.34 -7.03 13.47
C ALA A 589 4.37 -6.62 14.94
N ALA A 590 3.80 -5.48 15.32
CA ALA A 590 3.74 -5.05 16.71
C ALA A 590 2.88 -5.98 17.61
N VAL A 591 1.91 -6.70 17.03
CA VAL A 591 0.97 -7.56 17.77
C VAL A 591 1.39 -9.04 17.76
N ILE A 592 1.70 -9.56 16.57
CA ILE A 592 1.80 -11.01 16.33
C ILE A 592 3.25 -11.49 16.33
N ALA A 593 4.19 -10.74 15.75
CA ALA A 593 5.56 -11.19 15.64
C ALA A 593 6.23 -11.48 17.00
N PRO A 594 6.05 -10.66 18.07
CA PRO A 594 6.55 -10.99 19.41
C PRO A 594 5.99 -12.30 19.98
N GLY A 595 4.78 -12.69 19.58
CA GLY A 595 4.17 -13.96 19.99
C GLY A 595 4.84 -15.14 19.29
N LEU A 596 5.03 -15.03 17.98
CA LEU A 596 5.74 -16.04 17.18
C LEU A 596 7.19 -16.20 17.64
N VAL A 597 7.91 -15.11 17.88
CA VAL A 597 9.30 -15.15 18.38
C VAL A 597 9.37 -15.81 19.76
N ARG A 598 8.41 -15.54 20.66
CA ARG A 598 8.34 -16.22 21.96
C ARG A 598 8.03 -17.71 21.87
N MET A 599 7.42 -18.18 20.78
CA MET A 599 7.25 -19.61 20.51
C MET A 599 8.56 -20.28 20.05
N GLY A 600 9.66 -19.54 19.96
CA GLY A 600 10.95 -20.03 19.48
C GLY A 600 11.15 -19.91 17.97
N ILE A 601 10.26 -19.19 17.26
CA ILE A 601 10.39 -18.94 15.83
C ILE A 601 11.43 -17.85 15.60
N GLU A 602 12.35 -18.09 14.67
CA GLU A 602 13.41 -17.15 14.33
C GLU A 602 12.82 -15.82 13.81
N PRO A 603 13.40 -14.65 14.16
CA PRO A 603 12.81 -13.35 13.85
C PRO A 603 12.55 -13.08 12.37
N LEU A 604 13.45 -13.47 11.46
CA LEU A 604 13.22 -13.31 10.02
C LEU A 604 11.97 -14.09 9.62
N THR A 605 11.89 -15.36 10.00
CA THR A 605 10.76 -16.25 9.69
C THR A 605 9.45 -15.70 10.26
N ALA A 606 9.43 -15.28 11.52
CA ALA A 606 8.25 -14.74 12.19
C ALA A 606 7.73 -13.45 11.51
N HIS A 607 8.63 -12.51 11.23
CA HIS A 607 8.27 -11.25 10.59
C HIS A 607 7.91 -11.44 9.12
N PHE A 608 8.60 -12.32 8.40
CA PHE A 608 8.30 -12.63 7.00
C PHE A 608 6.96 -13.34 6.85
N PHE A 609 6.61 -14.23 7.79
CA PHE A 609 5.27 -14.83 7.91
C PHE A 609 4.18 -13.76 8.03
N VAL A 610 4.34 -12.82 8.98
CA VAL A 610 3.38 -11.73 9.20
C VAL A 610 3.30 -10.80 7.99
N PHE A 611 4.44 -10.46 7.38
CA PHE A 611 4.51 -9.63 6.19
C PHE A 611 3.75 -10.25 5.01
N TYR A 612 3.91 -11.55 4.78
CA TYR A 612 3.22 -12.27 3.71
C TYR A 612 1.69 -12.13 3.82
N TYR A 613 1.14 -12.31 5.03
CA TYR A 613 -0.30 -12.18 5.26
C TYR A 613 -0.80 -10.73 5.26
N ALA A 614 0.05 -9.77 5.62
CA ALA A 614 -0.23 -8.36 5.44
C ALA A 614 -0.30 -7.97 3.93
N VAL A 615 0.48 -8.61 3.07
CA VAL A 615 0.36 -8.43 1.61
C VAL A 615 -0.92 -9.10 1.09
N MET A 616 -1.20 -10.32 1.57
CA MET A 616 -2.34 -11.12 1.10
C MET A 616 -3.70 -10.63 1.58
N SER A 617 -3.77 -9.78 2.60
CA SER A 617 -5.02 -9.10 2.98
C SER A 617 -5.63 -8.30 1.81
N ALA A 618 -4.80 -7.83 0.87
CA ALA A 618 -5.24 -7.03 -0.29
C ALA A 618 -6.10 -7.82 -1.29
N ILE A 619 -6.07 -9.15 -1.25
CA ILE A 619 -6.91 -10.04 -2.08
C ILE A 619 -7.84 -10.93 -1.25
N THR A 620 -7.82 -10.78 0.08
CA THR A 620 -8.63 -11.61 0.98
C THR A 620 -9.99 -10.94 1.26
N PRO A 621 -11.13 -11.62 1.01
CA PRO A 621 -12.45 -11.11 1.39
C PRO A 621 -12.56 -10.90 2.92
N PRO A 622 -13.35 -9.93 3.41
CA PRO A 622 -14.35 -9.14 2.70
C PRO A 622 -13.88 -7.75 2.21
N VAL A 623 -12.62 -7.34 2.44
CA VAL A 623 -12.18 -5.97 2.09
C VAL A 623 -11.38 -5.93 0.79
N ALA A 624 -10.43 -6.86 0.58
CA ALA A 624 -9.69 -7.09 -0.66
C ALA A 624 -9.48 -5.85 -1.57
N LEU A 625 -8.83 -4.80 -1.06
CA LEU A 625 -8.74 -3.48 -1.74
C LEU A 625 -8.24 -3.57 -3.18
N ALA A 626 -7.27 -4.45 -3.46
CA ALA A 626 -6.74 -4.63 -4.82
C ALA A 626 -7.77 -5.28 -5.75
N ALA A 627 -8.50 -6.29 -5.26
CA ALA A 627 -9.57 -6.92 -6.02
C ALA A 627 -10.72 -5.94 -6.31
N TYR A 628 -11.03 -5.03 -5.38
CA TYR A 628 -12.09 -4.04 -5.56
C TYR A 628 -11.70 -2.97 -6.58
N ALA A 629 -10.45 -2.52 -6.55
CA ALA A 629 -9.91 -1.63 -7.59
C ALA A 629 -9.99 -2.30 -8.98
N GLY A 630 -9.58 -3.57 -9.08
CA GLY A 630 -9.65 -4.33 -10.33
C GLY A 630 -11.09 -4.53 -10.80
N ALA A 631 -12.02 -4.82 -9.88
CA ALA A 631 -13.44 -4.98 -10.19
C ALA A 631 -14.05 -3.68 -10.73
N ALA A 632 -13.65 -2.51 -10.20
CA ALA A 632 -14.08 -1.21 -10.69
C ALA A 632 -13.62 -0.96 -12.14
N ILE A 633 -12.37 -1.32 -12.48
CA ILE A 633 -11.84 -1.20 -13.85
C ILE A 633 -12.53 -2.20 -14.79
N ALA A 634 -12.76 -3.43 -14.33
CA ALA A 634 -13.39 -4.46 -15.13
C ALA A 634 -14.91 -4.29 -15.31
N GLN A 635 -15.54 -3.46 -14.47
CA GLN A 635 -17.00 -3.37 -14.29
C GLN A 635 -17.59 -4.72 -13.86
N ALA A 636 -17.03 -5.30 -12.80
CA ALA A 636 -17.41 -6.61 -12.24
C ALA A 636 -17.83 -6.50 -10.76
N ASP A 637 -18.43 -7.56 -10.23
CA ASP A 637 -18.82 -7.64 -8.81
C ASP A 637 -17.57 -7.70 -7.91
N PRO A 638 -17.38 -6.74 -6.98
CA PRO A 638 -16.18 -6.70 -6.14
C PRO A 638 -15.99 -7.93 -5.25
N MET A 639 -17.07 -8.44 -4.64
CA MET A 639 -17.00 -9.57 -3.72
C MET A 639 -16.64 -10.86 -4.47
N LYS A 640 -17.30 -11.15 -5.60
CA LYS A 640 -16.98 -12.32 -6.42
C LYS A 640 -15.55 -12.26 -6.97
N THR A 641 -15.11 -11.06 -7.37
CA THR A 641 -13.72 -10.81 -7.80
C THR A 641 -12.74 -11.10 -6.67
N SER A 642 -13.02 -10.67 -5.43
CA SER A 642 -12.15 -10.97 -4.29
C SER A 642 -12.05 -12.47 -3.98
N VAL A 643 -13.15 -13.20 -4.04
CA VAL A 643 -13.16 -14.66 -3.82
C VAL A 643 -12.38 -15.40 -4.92
N GLU A 644 -12.48 -14.95 -6.17
CA GLU A 644 -11.71 -15.54 -7.27
C GLU A 644 -10.22 -15.15 -7.20
N SER A 645 -9.90 -13.91 -6.83
CA SER A 645 -8.51 -13.47 -6.62
C SER A 645 -7.84 -14.24 -5.49
N PHE A 646 -8.54 -14.45 -4.36
CA PHE A 646 -8.09 -15.33 -3.27
C PHE A 646 -7.78 -16.75 -3.75
N LYS A 647 -8.60 -17.33 -4.64
CA LYS A 647 -8.34 -18.65 -5.22
C LYS A 647 -7.11 -18.67 -6.13
N ILE A 648 -6.92 -17.63 -6.94
CA ILE A 648 -5.74 -17.50 -7.81
C ILE A 648 -4.46 -17.34 -6.96
N GLY A 649 -4.55 -16.56 -5.88
CA GLY A 649 -3.47 -16.34 -4.94
C GLY A 649 -3.28 -17.43 -3.89
N LEU A 650 -3.99 -18.56 -3.95
CA LEU A 650 -4.01 -19.57 -2.87
C LEU A 650 -2.61 -20.06 -2.48
N ALA A 651 -1.70 -20.20 -3.44
CA ALA A 651 -0.31 -20.57 -3.16
C ALA A 651 0.38 -19.64 -2.18
N ALA A 652 0.09 -18.35 -2.23
CA ALA A 652 0.65 -17.36 -1.32
C ALA A 652 0.27 -17.62 0.14
N PHE A 653 -0.89 -18.22 0.39
CA PHE A 653 -1.32 -18.55 1.75
C PHE A 653 -0.62 -19.78 2.28
N VAL A 654 -0.09 -20.63 1.40
CA VAL A 654 0.60 -21.88 1.74
C VAL A 654 2.11 -21.67 1.93
N VAL A 655 2.73 -20.83 1.09
CA VAL A 655 4.19 -20.57 1.13
C VAL A 655 4.72 -20.21 2.53
N PRO A 656 4.03 -19.38 3.35
CA PRO A 656 4.49 -19.11 4.72
C PRO A 656 4.55 -20.31 5.64
N PHE A 657 3.64 -21.27 5.48
CA PHE A 657 3.74 -22.53 6.21
C PHE A 657 4.90 -23.38 5.69
N MET A 658 5.17 -23.36 4.38
CA MET A 658 6.29 -24.12 3.80
C MET A 658 7.63 -23.66 4.36
N PHE A 659 7.90 -22.34 4.32
CA PHE A 659 9.17 -21.83 4.83
C PHE A 659 9.28 -21.90 6.36
N PHE A 660 8.15 -21.91 7.07
CA PHE A 660 8.14 -22.15 8.50
C PHE A 660 8.62 -23.57 8.86
N TYR A 661 8.21 -24.59 8.11
CA TYR A 661 8.64 -25.98 8.33
C TYR A 661 10.00 -26.30 7.71
N SER A 662 10.50 -25.46 6.80
CA SER A 662 11.73 -25.70 6.03
C SER A 662 12.49 -24.40 5.80
N GLU A 663 13.45 -24.10 6.68
CA GLU A 663 14.38 -22.97 6.57
C GLU A 663 15.11 -22.86 5.20
N PRO A 664 15.45 -23.97 4.49
CA PRO A 664 15.99 -23.91 3.13
C PRO A 664 15.14 -23.13 2.12
N MET A 665 13.84 -22.98 2.37
CA MET A 665 12.95 -22.15 1.56
C MET A 665 13.31 -20.66 1.64
N LEU A 666 13.92 -20.21 2.73
CA LEU A 666 14.43 -18.85 2.94
C LEU A 666 15.90 -18.73 2.54
N MET A 667 16.42 -19.64 1.70
CA MET A 667 17.82 -19.69 1.29
C MET A 667 18.80 -19.87 2.47
N GLN A 668 18.34 -20.48 3.56
CA GLN A 668 19.15 -20.81 4.74
C GLN A 668 19.46 -22.30 4.77
N GLY A 669 20.75 -22.68 4.82
CA GLY A 669 21.17 -24.08 4.85
C GLY A 669 22.06 -24.47 3.68
N ALA A 670 22.23 -25.78 3.47
CA ALA A 670 23.13 -26.26 2.42
C ALA A 670 22.49 -26.15 1.03
N TRP A 671 23.30 -25.86 0.00
CA TRP A 671 22.82 -25.61 -1.36
C TRP A 671 21.97 -26.77 -1.94
N HIS A 672 22.25 -28.01 -1.54
CA HIS A 672 21.52 -29.19 -2.01
C HIS A 672 20.14 -29.32 -1.34
N GLU A 673 20.00 -28.91 -0.08
CA GLU A 673 18.71 -28.85 0.62
C GLU A 673 17.83 -27.75 0.03
N ILE A 674 18.43 -26.57 -0.22
CA ILE A 674 17.75 -25.46 -0.89
C ILE A 674 17.26 -25.89 -2.27
N LEU A 675 18.11 -26.56 -3.06
CA LEU A 675 17.75 -27.03 -4.39
C LEU A 675 16.64 -28.09 -4.35
N HIS A 676 16.73 -29.06 -3.42
CA HIS A 676 15.71 -30.09 -3.20
C HIS A 676 14.36 -29.43 -2.91
N VAL A 677 14.29 -28.62 -1.85
CA VAL A 677 13.07 -27.95 -1.41
C VAL A 677 12.51 -27.04 -2.50
N PHE A 678 13.35 -26.31 -3.24
CA PHE A 678 12.92 -25.49 -4.37
C PHE A 678 12.24 -26.32 -5.46
N VAL A 679 12.84 -27.44 -5.87
CA VAL A 679 12.29 -28.31 -6.92
C VAL A 679 10.99 -28.97 -6.44
N THR A 680 10.94 -29.49 -5.23
CA THR A 680 9.74 -30.18 -4.72
C THR A 680 8.61 -29.20 -4.45
N ALA A 681 8.91 -27.98 -3.99
CA ALA A 681 7.94 -26.91 -3.89
C ALA A 681 7.35 -26.52 -5.25
N LEU A 682 8.16 -26.42 -6.32
CA LEU A 682 7.64 -26.15 -7.67
C LEU A 682 6.66 -27.23 -8.13
N PHE A 683 6.96 -28.50 -7.86
CA PHE A 683 6.04 -29.62 -8.13
C PHE A 683 4.78 -29.54 -7.27
N GLY A 684 4.90 -29.23 -5.97
CA GLY A 684 3.76 -29.03 -5.07
C GLY A 684 2.83 -27.91 -5.54
N ILE A 685 3.40 -26.76 -5.95
CA ILE A 685 2.65 -25.65 -6.55
C ILE A 685 1.94 -26.09 -7.84
N TYR A 686 2.62 -26.84 -8.72
CA TYR A 686 1.99 -27.36 -9.94
C TYR A 686 0.76 -28.24 -9.61
N LEU A 687 0.89 -29.16 -8.64
CA LEU A 687 -0.22 -30.01 -8.19
C LEU A 687 -1.36 -29.19 -7.57
N MET A 688 -1.03 -28.21 -6.73
CA MET A 688 -2.02 -27.34 -6.10
C MET A 688 -2.79 -26.54 -7.15
N VAL A 689 -2.10 -25.93 -8.11
CA VAL A 689 -2.71 -25.18 -9.21
C VAL A 689 -3.56 -26.10 -10.09
N SER A 690 -3.09 -27.31 -10.37
CA SER A 690 -3.88 -28.35 -11.07
C SER A 690 -5.16 -28.70 -10.34
N ALA A 691 -5.10 -28.88 -9.02
CA ALA A 691 -6.25 -29.14 -8.19
C ALA A 691 -7.21 -27.95 -8.17
N VAL A 692 -6.74 -26.72 -8.00
CA VAL A 692 -7.62 -25.54 -7.96
C VAL A 692 -8.27 -25.28 -9.33
N GLN A 693 -7.53 -25.44 -10.42
CA GLN A 693 -8.08 -25.26 -11.78
C GLN A 693 -8.94 -26.43 -12.26
N GLY A 694 -8.80 -27.60 -11.63
CA GLY A 694 -9.45 -28.83 -12.06
C GLY A 694 -8.87 -29.35 -13.38
N TRP A 695 -7.59 -29.09 -13.66
CA TRP A 695 -6.93 -29.46 -14.91
C TRP A 695 -5.46 -29.81 -14.70
N MET A 696 -5.05 -31.01 -15.12
CA MET A 696 -3.64 -31.43 -15.11
C MET A 696 -3.19 -31.74 -16.54
N PHE A 697 -3.58 -32.89 -17.07
CA PHE A 697 -3.43 -33.28 -18.48
C PHE A 697 -4.79 -33.47 -19.17
N GLY A 698 -5.79 -32.73 -18.73
CA GLY A 698 -7.21 -32.93 -19.00
C GLY A 698 -8.05 -32.61 -17.77
N PRO A 699 -9.39 -32.68 -17.88
CA PRO A 699 -10.29 -32.34 -16.77
C PRO A 699 -10.11 -33.33 -15.60
N LEU A 700 -9.99 -32.78 -14.39
CA LEU A 700 -9.97 -33.55 -13.14
C LEU A 700 -11.37 -33.62 -12.55
N ASN A 701 -11.86 -34.84 -12.27
CA ASN A 701 -13.07 -35.02 -11.50
C ASN A 701 -12.87 -34.59 -10.02
N ARG A 702 -13.95 -34.45 -9.25
CA ARG A 702 -13.88 -33.96 -7.86
C ARG A 702 -12.96 -34.80 -6.96
N VAL A 703 -12.94 -36.12 -7.15
CA VAL A 703 -12.12 -37.03 -6.32
C VAL A 703 -10.63 -36.86 -6.65
N LEU A 704 -10.25 -36.93 -7.93
CA LEU A 704 -8.87 -36.72 -8.37
C LEU A 704 -8.39 -35.32 -8.01
N ARG A 705 -9.29 -34.33 -8.03
CA ARG A 705 -9.00 -32.96 -7.60
C ARG A 705 -8.63 -32.88 -6.12
N ILE A 706 -9.41 -33.54 -5.25
CA ILE A 706 -9.11 -33.61 -3.81
C ILE A 706 -7.81 -34.39 -3.57
N LEU A 707 -7.62 -35.53 -4.24
CA LEU A 707 -6.38 -36.31 -4.12
C LEU A 707 -5.16 -35.49 -4.56
N THR A 708 -5.23 -34.81 -5.70
CA THR A 708 -4.15 -33.94 -6.18
C THR A 708 -3.86 -32.80 -5.21
N PHE A 709 -4.90 -32.24 -4.58
CA PHE A 709 -4.74 -31.21 -3.55
C PHE A 709 -4.04 -31.77 -2.30
N ILE A 710 -4.43 -32.96 -1.83
CA ILE A 710 -3.76 -33.63 -0.70
C ILE A 710 -2.30 -33.93 -1.05
N GLY A 711 -2.02 -34.40 -2.27
CA GLY A 711 -0.67 -34.60 -2.76
C GLY A 711 0.16 -33.32 -2.74
N ALA A 712 -0.44 -32.19 -3.14
CA ALA A 712 0.21 -30.88 -3.07
C ALA A 712 0.50 -30.44 -1.62
N LEU A 713 -0.47 -30.61 -0.71
CA LEU A 713 -0.28 -30.31 0.72
C LEU A 713 0.79 -31.21 1.36
N GLY A 714 0.88 -32.46 0.91
CA GLY A 714 1.93 -33.40 1.33
C GLY A 714 3.34 -32.89 1.04
N MET A 715 3.52 -32.07 0.01
CA MET A 715 4.83 -31.51 -0.36
C MET A 715 5.16 -30.18 0.37
N ILE A 716 4.33 -29.74 1.32
CA ILE A 716 4.57 -28.49 2.08
C ILE A 716 5.79 -28.59 2.99
N ALA A 717 6.00 -29.75 3.62
CA ALA A 717 7.03 -29.93 4.64
C ALA A 717 8.45 -30.04 4.05
N GLY A 718 8.60 -30.19 2.72
CA GLY A 718 9.90 -30.27 2.05
C GLY A 718 10.77 -31.46 2.44
N GLY A 719 10.19 -32.49 3.08
CA GLY A 719 10.91 -33.70 3.49
C GLY A 719 10.85 -34.79 2.42
N TRP A 720 11.87 -35.65 2.36
CA TRP A 720 11.94 -36.76 1.40
C TRP A 720 10.69 -37.65 1.41
N THR A 721 10.17 -37.98 2.59
CA THR A 721 8.97 -38.83 2.75
C THR A 721 7.70 -38.12 2.30
N SER A 722 7.58 -36.82 2.63
CA SER A 722 6.43 -35.99 2.29
C SER A 722 6.39 -35.73 0.78
N ASP A 723 7.57 -35.54 0.17
CA ASP A 723 7.73 -35.35 -1.27
C ASP A 723 7.46 -36.64 -2.06
N LEU A 724 7.92 -37.79 -1.57
CA LEU A 724 7.60 -39.10 -2.17
C LEU A 724 6.10 -39.37 -2.16
N LEU A 725 5.38 -38.99 -1.10
CA LEU A 725 3.92 -39.10 -1.04
C LEU A 725 3.26 -38.24 -2.12
N GLY A 726 3.68 -36.97 -2.24
CA GLY A 726 3.17 -36.06 -3.26
C GLY A 726 3.42 -36.55 -4.70
N LEU A 727 4.64 -37.03 -4.95
CA LEU A 727 5.03 -37.62 -6.24
C LEU A 727 4.25 -38.91 -6.55
N ALA A 728 4.02 -39.77 -5.56
CA ALA A 728 3.22 -40.98 -5.72
C ALA A 728 1.76 -40.65 -6.08
N VAL A 729 1.18 -39.64 -5.42
CA VAL A 729 -0.16 -39.13 -5.75
C VAL A 729 -0.19 -38.56 -7.17
N ALA A 730 0.81 -37.77 -7.56
CA ALA A 730 0.91 -37.22 -8.92
C ALA A 730 1.00 -38.33 -9.98
N ALA A 731 1.84 -39.35 -9.75
CA ALA A 731 1.98 -40.50 -10.63
C ALA A 731 0.69 -41.31 -10.74
N PHE A 732 -0.02 -41.50 -9.62
CA PHE A 732 -1.32 -42.16 -9.60
C PHE A 732 -2.37 -41.39 -10.41
N VAL A 733 -2.50 -40.08 -10.18
CA VAL A 733 -3.43 -39.22 -10.94
C VAL A 733 -3.10 -39.23 -12.43
N PHE A 734 -1.82 -39.16 -12.78
CA PHE A 734 -1.36 -39.27 -14.17
C PHE A 734 -1.74 -40.62 -14.81
N ALA A 735 -1.50 -41.74 -14.11
CA ALA A 735 -1.85 -43.07 -14.61
C ALA A 735 -3.36 -43.24 -14.84
N VAL A 736 -4.18 -42.71 -13.93
CA VAL A 736 -5.64 -42.69 -14.07
C VAL A 736 -6.07 -41.82 -15.25
N GLN A 737 -5.53 -40.61 -15.39
CA GLN A 737 -5.84 -39.73 -16.53
C GLN A 737 -5.42 -40.36 -17.86
N LYS A 738 -4.23 -40.96 -17.94
CA LYS A 738 -3.74 -41.64 -19.15
C LYS A 738 -4.65 -42.80 -19.57
N ARG A 739 -5.24 -43.54 -18.62
CA ARG A 739 -6.22 -44.61 -18.92
C ARG A 739 -7.58 -44.05 -19.36
N LEU A 740 -7.98 -42.89 -18.85
CA LEU A 740 -9.24 -42.21 -19.21
C LEU A 740 -9.16 -41.44 -20.54
N LEU A 741 -7.96 -41.00 -20.94
CA LEU A 741 -7.65 -40.38 -22.23
C LEU A 741 -7.50 -41.44 -23.32
N THR A 742 -8.60 -42.08 -23.72
CA THR A 742 -8.63 -42.99 -24.87
C THR A 742 -8.79 -42.22 -26.18
N ALA A 743 -8.28 -42.75 -27.30
CA ALA A 743 -8.37 -42.13 -28.64
C ALA A 743 -9.81 -41.73 -29.06
N ARG A 744 -10.83 -42.38 -28.48
CA ARG A 744 -12.25 -42.10 -28.67
C ARG A 744 -12.74 -40.79 -28.02
N ASN A 745 -12.04 -40.30 -26.98
CA ASN A 745 -12.34 -39.05 -26.28
C ASN A 745 -11.60 -37.85 -26.90
N ALA A 746 -10.43 -38.07 -27.52
CA ALA A 746 -9.71 -37.05 -28.29
C ALA A 746 -10.50 -36.60 -29.53
N ALA A 747 -11.22 -37.51 -30.20
CA ALA A 747 -12.06 -37.18 -31.36
C ALA A 747 -13.30 -36.31 -31.05
N ARG A 748 -13.61 -36.03 -29.77
CA ARG A 748 -14.75 -35.20 -29.34
C ARG A 748 -14.36 -33.77 -28.91
N GLY A 749 -13.12 -33.33 -29.17
CA GLY A 749 -12.68 -31.96 -28.90
C GLY A 749 -12.54 -31.66 -27.40
N LEU A 750 -12.06 -32.64 -26.63
CA LEU A 750 -11.67 -32.45 -25.21
C LEU A 750 -10.16 -32.20 -25.05
N ASP A 751 -9.44 -32.06 -26.17
CA ASP A 751 -8.01 -31.77 -26.29
C ASP A 751 -7.72 -30.28 -26.58
#